data_AF-A0A954ZQ25-F1
#
_entry.id   AF-A0A954ZQ25-F1
#
_cell.length_a   1.000
_cell.length_b   1.000
_cell.length_c   1.000
_cell.angle_alpha   90.00
_cell.angle_beta   90.00
_cell.angle_gamma   90.00
#
_symmetry.space_group_name_H-M   'P 1'
#
loop_
_entity.id
_entity.type
_entity.pdbx_description
1 polymer ?
#
loop_
_entity_poly.entity_id
_entity_poly.type
_entity_poly.pdbx_seq_one_letter_code
_entity_poly.pdbx_strand_id
1 'polypeptide(L)'
;MSAKWRRVQAWDRENLTGPLTPVRYVLHALSSITLAAFLLVGVALYAVLASVPVGLLALIPTWILYILSLLLVSVLPGAITFVLAGRVASGKNMARAPSFLLKVGSFVIVTAAGVFVWVDFVWPAVRYEPATHEGLRLFASFVERYASTTIRRLPAFEMTELEFYAWWPMRAMLMLFTLNLIVATIRRIEFKFVNLGVLTVHTGIVLIALGSVYYQMFKQEGDALLLAGGALQGQIGTGPGPAQAAFYDREDPALWIHAGMDWQQRRIKDLPRYNDYSLNAFTGETIHDLVAPQNEETDAPERTLSVDLNTTRPLTGTDDLSFKVVGFASYAEQSQRWQRVEPARPEGQRQPMRLVYLVAHDLAGTGEPDEEGRRMLWFALAPGDAVSMMHETPEIAVEYAIGMDPERWNDLKTQLPIGAPAGLVVEIPEANYKSVMSPRVGERTPVGNTGWHLTLQQIAPEPPFPIVTPGYEGAKSSIAFVRLEPPLGEPFVRWVYHRFPEISQDLLEQASADGRPMRRDPDRRVRVGFVDATKLQVYFNEDAATGLVDAIVRTPGGVEVREGLAPGSRLREPVPRLSFDLADRWDDARQVEVPVVVPEEQRDGTMVGTYDKAMIAVEVAQQSSGWSEVVWLPFCKYTDVTSLRASSQRALDLPDGRRISLVFGRVQHRLPGFQLRMLDFKMLSYDHRGSPRDYQTLVRVESTDGSFESYDHVTRLNAPLKAPFLWSSARGFAANFVGEIVSHLSPRQYKFSQAGWDRSGWEQSQQLVDQGVIERPRANFTILGVGNNPGIHVIALGGVLMGVGTPWAFYIKPWLLRRQRDKLKAQHADQTQSKQQEAAPKDALEGSLS
;
A
#
# COMPACT_ATOMS: atom_id res chain seq x y z
N MET A 1 20.06 31.65 40.81
CA MET A 1 20.22 32.47 39.57
C MET A 1 21.66 32.95 39.48
N SER A 2 22.27 32.94 38.28
CA SER A 2 23.66 33.43 38.11
C SER A 2 23.75 34.95 38.36
N ALA A 3 24.91 35.42 38.85
CA ALA A 3 25.15 36.85 39.04
C ALA A 3 25.03 37.63 37.72
N LYS A 4 25.49 37.04 36.60
CA LYS A 4 25.31 37.58 35.25
C LYS A 4 23.84 37.85 34.93
N TRP A 5 22.95 36.89 35.19
CA TRP A 5 21.53 37.06 34.87
C TRP A 5 20.90 38.22 35.65
N ARG A 6 21.23 38.39 36.94
CA ARG A 6 20.74 39.52 37.74
C ARG A 6 21.22 40.87 37.17
N ARG A 7 22.48 40.96 36.74
CA ARG A 7 23.03 42.16 36.09
C ARG A 7 22.32 42.45 34.77
N VAL A 8 22.12 41.44 33.93
CA VAL A 8 21.38 41.59 32.66
C VAL A 8 19.95 42.06 32.90
N GLN A 9 19.24 41.49 33.87
CA GLN A 9 17.87 41.94 34.22
C GLN A 9 17.83 43.38 34.77
N ALA A 10 18.84 43.80 35.52
CA ALA A 10 18.94 45.19 35.96
C ALA A 10 19.14 46.11 34.75
N TRP A 11 20.08 45.78 33.88
CA TRP A 11 20.35 46.52 32.64
C TRP A 11 19.11 46.63 31.74
N ASP A 12 18.36 45.54 31.52
CA ASP A 12 17.14 45.62 30.69
C ASP A 12 16.07 46.51 31.31
N ARG A 13 15.96 46.53 32.65
CA ARG A 13 14.96 47.36 33.34
C ARG A 13 15.27 48.84 33.21
N GLU A 14 16.55 49.19 33.13
CA GLU A 14 17.04 50.54 32.93
C GLU A 14 16.96 50.97 31.45
N ASN A 15 17.35 50.09 30.52
CA ASN A 15 17.57 50.46 29.11
C ASN A 15 16.44 50.08 28.15
N LEU A 16 15.62 49.07 28.46
CA LEU A 16 14.51 48.60 27.61
C LEU A 16 13.16 49.04 28.21
N THR A 17 12.92 50.35 28.19
CA THR A 17 11.72 51.00 28.73
C THR A 17 10.90 51.69 27.62
N GLY A 18 9.71 52.20 27.95
CA GLY A 18 8.83 52.88 26.98
C GLY A 18 8.43 51.96 25.80
N PRO A 19 8.59 52.40 24.54
CA PRO A 19 8.27 51.60 23.36
C PRO A 19 9.05 50.27 23.24
N LEU A 20 10.20 50.13 23.91
CA LEU A 20 11.02 48.91 23.87
C LEU A 20 10.63 47.88 24.94
N THR A 21 9.63 48.19 25.78
CA THR A 21 9.15 47.28 26.83
C THR A 21 8.72 45.89 26.30
N PRO A 22 8.06 45.76 25.12
CA PRO A 22 7.75 44.45 24.56
C PRO A 22 9.00 43.60 24.26
N VAL A 23 10.07 44.23 23.76
CA VAL A 23 11.35 43.55 23.49
C VAL A 23 11.93 42.96 24.76
N ARG A 24 11.86 43.70 25.88
CA ARG A 24 12.28 43.21 27.20
C ARG A 24 11.51 41.95 27.59
N TYR A 25 10.18 41.94 27.44
CA TYR A 25 9.37 40.77 27.78
C TYR A 25 9.70 39.56 26.91
N VAL A 26 9.88 39.75 25.60
CA VAL A 26 10.30 38.70 24.68
C VAL A 26 11.66 38.12 25.09
N LEU A 27 12.65 38.96 25.39
CA LEU A 27 13.98 38.51 25.82
C LEU A 27 13.93 37.78 27.19
N HIS A 28 13.06 38.21 28.10
CA HIS A 28 12.87 37.54 29.39
C HIS A 28 12.22 36.18 29.21
N ALA A 29 11.17 36.09 28.40
CA ALA A 29 10.51 34.83 28.05
C ALA A 29 11.48 33.86 27.36
N LEU A 30 12.19 34.31 26.31
CA LEU A 30 13.19 33.53 25.57
C LEU A 30 14.43 33.18 26.39
N SER A 31 14.67 33.80 27.54
CA SER A 31 15.75 33.37 28.44
C SER A 31 15.25 32.49 29.60
N SER A 32 13.94 32.26 29.72
CA SER A 32 13.34 31.58 30.87
C SER A 32 13.47 30.06 30.79
N ILE A 33 13.70 29.42 31.94
CA ILE A 33 13.75 27.95 32.07
C ILE A 33 12.33 27.36 31.94
N THR A 34 11.32 28.10 32.40
CA THR A 34 9.91 27.68 32.31
C THR A 34 9.46 27.55 30.86
N LEU A 35 9.79 28.52 29.99
CA LEU A 35 9.51 28.40 28.56
C LEU A 35 10.27 27.23 27.94
N ALA A 36 11.55 27.04 28.29
CA ALA A 36 12.34 25.91 27.80
C ALA A 36 11.70 24.55 28.18
N ALA A 37 11.28 24.40 29.44
CA ALA A 37 10.61 23.20 29.93
C ALA A 37 9.26 22.97 29.23
N PHE A 38 8.46 24.03 29.06
CA PHE A 38 7.18 23.95 28.35
C PHE A 38 7.37 23.52 26.88
N LEU A 39 8.33 24.12 26.17
CA LEU A 39 8.65 23.76 24.78
C LEU A 39 9.14 22.31 24.69
N LEU A 40 10.00 21.87 25.62
CA LEU A 40 10.49 20.49 25.64
C LEU A 40 9.38 19.48 25.93
N VAL A 41 8.46 19.78 26.87
CA VAL A 41 7.27 18.97 27.12
C VAL A 41 6.36 18.97 25.89
N GLY A 42 6.19 20.10 25.20
CA GLY A 42 5.44 20.19 23.95
C GLY A 42 6.02 19.30 22.85
N VAL A 43 7.34 19.31 22.67
CA VAL A 43 8.05 18.42 21.73
C VAL A 43 7.86 16.94 22.11
N ALA A 44 7.97 16.61 23.40
CA ALA A 44 7.76 15.24 23.88
C ALA A 44 6.32 14.76 23.66
N LEU A 45 5.32 15.59 23.99
CA LEU A 45 3.92 15.30 23.74
C LEU A 45 3.65 15.14 22.24
N TYR A 46 4.19 16.02 21.41
CA TYR A 46 4.06 15.90 19.96
C TYR A 46 4.63 14.59 19.42
N ALA A 47 5.76 14.13 19.97
CA ALA A 47 6.33 12.84 19.61
C ALA A 47 5.41 11.67 19.99
N VAL A 48 4.77 11.73 21.16
CA VAL A 48 3.76 10.74 21.59
C VAL A 48 2.57 10.73 20.63
N LEU A 49 2.07 11.90 20.21
CA LEU A 49 0.94 12.01 19.27
C LEU A 49 1.24 11.37 17.89
N ALA A 50 2.50 11.35 17.46
CA ALA A 50 2.91 10.76 16.20
C ALA A 50 2.92 9.21 16.23
N SER A 51 3.17 8.62 17.39
CA SER A 51 3.45 7.18 17.54
C SER A 51 2.36 6.41 18.27
N VAL A 52 1.57 7.06 19.14
CA VAL A 52 0.54 6.39 19.94
C VAL A 52 -0.81 6.45 19.20
N PRO A 53 -1.48 5.31 19.01
CA PRO A 53 -2.84 5.28 18.46
C PRO A 53 -3.83 6.14 19.25
N VAL A 54 -4.72 6.81 18.54
CA VAL A 54 -5.73 7.71 19.13
C VAL A 54 -6.71 6.93 19.99
N GLY A 55 -7.02 5.69 19.64
CA GLY A 55 -7.78 4.79 20.51
C GLY A 55 -7.12 4.59 21.86
N LEU A 56 -5.79 4.41 21.91
CA LEU A 56 -5.06 4.28 23.19
C LEU A 56 -5.07 5.60 23.99
N LEU A 57 -5.01 6.75 23.32
CA LEU A 57 -5.15 8.05 23.99
C LEU A 57 -6.56 8.22 24.57
N ALA A 58 -7.59 7.81 23.84
CA ALA A 58 -8.98 7.83 24.29
C ALA A 58 -9.26 6.84 25.45
N LEU A 59 -8.38 5.86 25.68
CA LEU A 59 -8.43 4.99 26.86
C LEU A 59 -7.92 5.64 28.14
N ILE A 60 -7.18 6.76 28.07
CA ILE A 60 -6.61 7.41 29.27
C ILE A 60 -7.68 7.73 30.32
N PRO A 61 -8.85 8.33 29.99
CA PRO A 61 -9.93 8.54 30.96
C PRO A 61 -10.43 7.25 31.62
N THR A 62 -10.56 6.16 30.85
CA THR A 62 -10.97 4.85 31.39
C THR A 62 -9.94 4.34 32.40
N TRP A 63 -8.65 4.41 32.08
CA TRP A 63 -7.57 4.04 33.00
C TRP A 63 -7.51 4.93 34.24
N ILE A 64 -7.77 6.23 34.09
CA ILE A 64 -7.89 7.15 35.23
C ILE A 64 -9.03 6.70 36.15
N LEU A 65 -10.20 6.33 35.61
CA LEU A 65 -11.31 5.83 36.42
C LEU A 65 -10.96 4.50 37.10
N TYR A 66 -10.26 3.59 36.41
CA TYR A 66 -9.78 2.35 37.03
C TYR A 66 -8.83 2.65 38.20
N ILE A 67 -7.84 3.53 38.00
CA ILE A 67 -6.89 3.95 39.05
C ILE A 67 -7.62 4.67 40.18
N LEU A 68 -8.55 5.57 39.88
CA LEU A 68 -9.34 6.28 40.90
C LEU A 68 -10.20 5.32 41.70
N SER A 69 -10.83 4.32 41.07
CA SER A 69 -11.60 3.29 41.78
C SER A 69 -10.70 2.46 42.70
N LEU A 70 -9.49 2.11 42.25
CA LEU A 70 -8.51 1.41 43.08
C LEU A 70 -8.09 2.28 44.28
N LEU A 71 -7.72 3.54 44.05
CA LEU A 71 -7.33 4.48 45.11
C LEU A 71 -8.49 4.74 46.09
N LEU A 72 -9.72 4.80 45.60
CA LEU A 72 -10.93 5.02 46.39
C LEU A 72 -11.22 3.82 47.32
N VAL A 73 -11.02 2.60 46.84
CA VAL A 73 -11.32 1.38 47.63
C VAL A 73 -10.14 0.98 48.52
N SER A 74 -8.90 1.31 48.15
CA SER A 74 -7.70 0.92 48.90
C SER A 74 -7.08 2.05 49.74
N VAL A 75 -6.72 3.17 49.12
CA VAL A 75 -5.94 4.23 49.77
C VAL A 75 -6.81 5.13 50.65
N LEU A 76 -8.04 5.46 50.22
CA LEU A 76 -8.91 6.33 51.01
C LEU A 76 -9.31 5.71 52.36
N PRO A 77 -9.74 4.43 52.47
CA PRO A 77 -10.01 3.80 53.76
C PRO A 77 -8.73 3.68 54.61
N GLY A 78 -7.59 3.39 53.99
CA GLY A 78 -6.28 3.41 54.66
C GLY A 78 -5.99 4.78 55.28
N ALA A 79 -6.17 5.87 54.52
CA ALA A 79 -5.94 7.23 55.02
C ALA A 79 -6.91 7.62 56.15
N ILE A 80 -8.19 7.24 56.04
CA ILE A 80 -9.19 7.45 57.10
C ILE A 80 -8.77 6.71 58.38
N THR A 81 -8.38 5.44 58.27
CA THR A 81 -7.95 4.62 59.41
C THR A 81 -6.62 5.09 59.99
N PHE A 82 -5.71 5.64 59.19
CA PHE A 82 -4.50 6.31 59.66
C PHE A 82 -4.83 7.52 60.56
N VAL A 83 -5.78 8.37 60.12
CA VAL A 83 -6.23 9.55 60.88
C VAL A 83 -6.95 9.12 62.17
N LEU A 84 -7.84 8.13 62.10
CA LEU A 84 -8.55 7.59 63.27
C LEU A 84 -7.59 6.94 64.27
N ALA A 85 -6.65 6.10 63.81
CA ALA A 85 -5.60 5.52 64.64
C ALA A 85 -4.74 6.61 65.31
N GLY A 86 -4.49 7.71 64.59
CA GLY A 86 -3.82 8.87 65.15
C GLY A 86 -4.62 9.56 66.27
N ARG A 87 -5.93 9.74 66.09
CA ARG A 87 -6.80 10.27 67.14
C ARG A 87 -6.86 9.35 68.36
N VAL A 88 -6.96 8.03 68.15
CA VAL A 88 -6.96 7.05 69.25
C VAL A 88 -5.63 7.03 69.99
N ALA A 89 -4.50 7.04 69.29
CA ALA A 89 -3.17 7.04 69.90
C ALA A 89 -2.92 8.30 70.74
N SER A 90 -3.35 9.47 70.23
CA SER A 90 -3.27 10.73 70.97
C SER A 90 -4.18 10.74 72.19
N GLY A 91 -5.43 10.25 72.06
CA GLY A 91 -6.37 10.16 73.19
C GLY A 91 -5.90 9.24 74.31
N LYS A 92 -5.04 8.26 74.00
CA LYS A 92 -4.44 7.32 74.97
C LYS A 92 -3.02 7.70 75.42
N ASN A 93 -2.50 8.87 75.04
CA ASN A 93 -1.13 9.30 75.35
C ASN A 93 -0.04 8.27 74.97
N MET A 94 -0.20 7.58 73.84
CA MET A 94 0.78 6.57 73.41
C MET A 94 2.13 7.20 73.09
N ALA A 95 3.23 6.52 73.46
CA ALA A 95 4.58 6.93 73.07
C ALA A 95 4.75 6.98 71.54
N ARG A 96 5.75 7.74 71.06
CA ARG A 96 5.95 8.02 69.62
C ARG A 96 6.07 6.75 68.76
N ALA A 97 6.84 5.77 69.21
CA ALA A 97 7.06 4.53 68.48
C ALA A 97 5.78 3.68 68.31
N PRO A 98 5.03 3.33 69.38
CA PRO A 98 3.79 2.57 69.23
C PRO A 98 2.68 3.37 68.54
N SER A 99 2.66 4.71 68.66
CA SER A 99 1.76 5.57 67.86
C SER A 99 2.07 5.48 66.36
N PHE A 100 3.35 5.51 65.97
CA PHE A 100 3.78 5.36 64.59
C PHE A 100 3.42 3.97 64.03
N LEU A 101 3.75 2.91 64.77
CA LEU A 101 3.43 1.54 64.38
C LEU A 101 1.92 1.33 64.22
N LEU A 102 1.10 1.86 65.13
CA LEU A 102 -0.36 1.74 65.03
C LEU A 102 -0.90 2.46 63.78
N LYS A 103 -0.43 3.69 63.50
CA LYS A 103 -0.87 4.48 62.33
C LYS A 103 -0.46 3.84 61.01
N VAL A 104 0.82 3.49 60.87
CA VAL A 104 1.35 2.90 59.62
C VAL A 104 0.83 1.48 59.45
N GLY A 105 0.79 0.69 60.53
CA GLY A 105 0.23 -0.66 60.51
C GLY A 105 -1.24 -0.69 60.11
N SER A 106 -2.07 0.20 60.67
CA SER A 106 -3.48 0.29 60.27
C SER A 106 -3.65 0.71 58.81
N PHE A 107 -2.88 1.69 58.35
CA PHE A 107 -2.89 2.12 56.94
C PHE A 107 -2.56 0.96 55.99
N VAL A 108 -1.44 0.26 56.23
CA VAL A 108 -0.98 -0.83 55.35
C VAL A 108 -1.98 -1.98 55.32
N ILE A 109 -2.48 -2.42 56.49
CA ILE A 109 -3.44 -3.53 56.58
C ILE A 109 -4.74 -3.19 55.85
N VAL A 110 -5.28 -1.99 56.08
CA VAL A 110 -6.56 -1.57 55.49
C VAL A 110 -6.41 -1.32 53.99
N THR A 111 -5.30 -0.73 53.54
CA THR A 111 -5.04 -0.57 52.10
C THR A 111 -4.87 -1.91 51.40
N ALA A 112 -4.14 -2.87 51.99
CA ALA A 112 -4.02 -4.22 51.43
C ALA A 112 -5.37 -4.94 51.35
N ALA A 113 -6.19 -4.88 52.41
CA ALA A 113 -7.56 -5.41 52.39
C ALA A 113 -8.43 -4.71 51.32
N GLY A 114 -8.29 -3.40 51.16
CA GLY A 114 -9.00 -2.65 50.12
C GLY A 114 -8.56 -3.03 48.70
N VAL A 115 -7.28 -3.33 48.46
CA VAL A 115 -6.83 -3.88 47.16
C VAL A 115 -7.49 -5.25 46.91
N PHE A 116 -7.54 -6.13 47.92
CA PHE A 116 -8.19 -7.43 47.79
C PHE A 116 -9.68 -7.28 47.45
N VAL A 117 -10.40 -6.41 48.16
CA VAL A 117 -11.81 -6.08 47.86
C VAL A 117 -11.96 -5.53 46.44
N TRP A 118 -11.04 -4.66 45.99
CA TRP A 118 -11.11 -4.11 44.65
C TRP A 118 -10.92 -5.18 43.58
N VAL A 119 -9.93 -6.07 43.73
CA VAL A 119 -9.64 -7.14 42.76
C VAL A 119 -10.78 -8.14 42.64
N ASP A 120 -11.38 -8.54 43.77
CA ASP A 120 -12.39 -9.61 43.78
C ASP A 120 -13.80 -9.12 43.43
N PHE A 121 -14.14 -7.87 43.75
CA PHE A 121 -15.51 -7.37 43.62
C PHE A 121 -15.65 -6.20 42.64
N VAL A 122 -14.71 -5.25 42.63
CA VAL A 122 -14.84 -4.03 41.83
C VAL A 122 -14.29 -4.22 40.42
N TRP A 123 -13.14 -4.88 40.29
CA TRP A 123 -12.48 -5.09 39.02
C TRP A 123 -13.31 -5.93 38.04
N PRO A 124 -13.94 -7.07 38.42
CA PRO A 124 -14.76 -7.85 37.50
C PRO A 124 -15.99 -7.08 37.01
N ALA A 125 -16.55 -6.18 37.83
CA ALA A 125 -17.71 -5.36 37.47
C ALA A 125 -17.37 -4.16 36.57
N VAL A 126 -16.15 -3.62 36.70
CA VAL A 126 -15.75 -2.38 36.02
C VAL A 126 -14.87 -2.65 34.79
N ARG A 127 -14.15 -3.77 34.72
CA ARG A 127 -13.32 -4.15 33.59
C ARG A 127 -14.18 -4.39 32.35
N TYR A 128 -13.80 -3.77 31.24
CA TYR A 128 -14.47 -3.98 29.95
C TYR A 128 -14.08 -5.32 29.31
N GLU A 129 -15.07 -6.08 28.85
CA GLU A 129 -14.91 -7.35 28.15
C GLU A 129 -15.37 -7.21 26.68
N PRO A 130 -14.46 -7.28 25.69
CA PRO A 130 -14.81 -7.06 24.28
C PRO A 130 -15.82 -8.05 23.70
N ALA A 131 -15.85 -9.28 24.22
CA ALA A 131 -16.72 -10.33 23.70
C ALA A 131 -18.19 -10.14 24.08
N THR A 132 -18.47 -9.57 25.25
CA THR A 132 -19.84 -9.34 25.75
C THR A 132 -20.24 -7.86 25.70
N HIS A 133 -19.30 -6.96 25.44
CA HIS A 133 -19.43 -5.52 25.58
C HIS A 133 -19.88 -5.07 26.99
N GLU A 134 -19.64 -5.89 28.02
CA GLU A 134 -19.92 -5.56 29.41
C GLU A 134 -18.75 -4.79 30.07
N GLY A 135 -19.04 -4.08 31.17
CA GLY A 135 -18.06 -3.29 31.92
C GLY A 135 -17.93 -1.84 31.46
N LEU A 136 -16.95 -1.11 32.00
CA LEU A 136 -16.77 0.31 31.75
C LEU A 136 -15.60 0.57 30.78
N ARG A 137 -15.92 1.05 29.57
CA ARG A 137 -14.95 1.64 28.63
C ARG A 137 -15.53 2.90 28.03
N LEU A 138 -14.97 4.05 28.40
CA LEU A 138 -15.36 5.31 27.78
C LEU A 138 -14.96 5.29 26.30
N PHE A 139 -15.90 5.72 25.44
CA PHE A 139 -15.73 5.76 23.99
C PHE A 139 -15.39 4.40 23.35
N ALA A 140 -15.98 3.29 23.83
CA ALA A 140 -15.64 1.93 23.38
C ALA A 140 -15.56 1.77 21.86
N SER A 141 -16.60 2.17 21.12
CA SER A 141 -16.64 2.10 19.65
C SER A 141 -15.55 2.93 18.98
N PHE A 142 -15.23 4.12 19.51
CA PHE A 142 -14.14 4.95 19.00
C PHE A 142 -12.77 4.30 19.25
N VAL A 143 -12.57 3.72 20.44
CA VAL A 143 -11.30 3.04 20.76
C VAL A 143 -11.09 1.82 19.88
N GLU A 144 -12.14 1.04 19.63
CA GLU A 144 -12.09 -0.12 18.73
C GLU A 144 -11.79 0.30 17.30
N ARG A 145 -12.53 1.25 16.76
CA ARG A 145 -12.33 1.80 15.41
C ARG A 145 -10.94 2.40 15.18
N TYR A 146 -10.32 2.98 16.22
CA TYR A 146 -9.02 3.66 16.11
C TYR A 146 -7.92 3.01 16.97
N ALA A 147 -8.03 1.70 17.24
CA ALA A 147 -7.08 0.98 18.08
C ALA A 147 -5.64 0.97 17.52
N SER A 148 -5.51 0.93 16.19
CA SER A 148 -4.26 0.91 15.41
C SER A 148 -3.91 2.27 14.77
N THR A 149 -4.80 3.27 14.87
CA THR A 149 -4.71 4.52 14.09
C THR A 149 -4.06 5.64 14.89
N THR A 150 -2.86 6.07 14.50
CA THR A 150 -2.17 7.26 15.03
C THR A 150 -2.78 8.57 14.51
N ILE A 151 -2.57 9.70 15.20
CA ILE A 151 -3.13 11.01 14.79
C ILE A 151 -2.79 11.37 13.34
N ARG A 152 -1.53 11.15 12.92
CA ARG A 152 -1.07 11.44 11.56
C ARG A 152 -1.80 10.65 10.46
N ARG A 153 -2.47 9.54 10.80
CA ARG A 153 -3.25 8.70 9.86
C ARG A 153 -4.73 9.11 9.79
N LEU A 154 -5.17 10.04 10.64
CA LEU A 154 -6.55 10.53 10.56
C LEU A 154 -6.74 11.33 9.25
N PRO A 155 -7.97 11.36 8.69
CA PRO A 155 -8.27 12.03 7.41
C PRO A 155 -7.86 13.50 7.32
N ALA A 156 -7.78 14.21 8.46
CA ALA A 156 -7.39 15.62 8.50
C ALA A 156 -5.86 15.84 8.38
N PHE A 157 -5.06 14.78 8.56
CA PHE A 157 -3.60 14.87 8.54
C PHE A 157 -3.00 14.07 7.38
N GLU A 158 -3.32 12.77 7.25
CA GLU A 158 -2.88 11.91 6.14
C GLU A 158 -1.34 11.88 5.90
N MET A 159 -0.52 12.10 6.94
CA MET A 159 0.94 12.30 6.80
C MET A 159 1.76 11.04 7.07
N THR A 160 2.89 10.89 6.37
CA THR A 160 3.95 9.99 6.79
C THR A 160 4.47 10.37 8.18
N GLU A 161 5.15 9.44 8.83
CA GLU A 161 5.80 9.74 10.11
C GLU A 161 6.84 10.86 9.96
N LEU A 162 7.60 10.84 8.86
CA LEU A 162 8.59 11.86 8.55
C LEU A 162 7.95 13.22 8.27
N GLU A 163 6.88 13.26 7.48
CA GLU A 163 6.10 14.47 7.20
C GLU A 163 5.51 15.07 8.47
N PHE A 164 4.95 14.25 9.35
CA PHE A 164 4.39 14.71 10.62
C PHE A 164 5.48 15.33 11.52
N TYR A 165 6.65 14.71 11.62
CA TYR A 165 7.79 15.31 12.35
C TYR A 165 8.39 16.54 11.66
N ALA A 166 8.24 16.64 10.35
CA ALA A 166 8.62 17.78 9.54
C ALA A 166 7.53 18.87 9.49
N TRP A 167 6.38 18.65 10.12
CA TRP A 167 5.28 19.60 10.05
C TRP A 167 5.60 20.88 10.82
N TRP A 168 5.01 22.00 10.39
CA TRP A 168 5.37 23.32 10.90
C TRP A 168 5.21 23.48 12.42
N PRO A 169 4.25 22.85 13.15
CA PRO A 169 4.14 23.03 14.59
C PRO A 169 5.37 22.48 15.33
N MET A 170 5.85 21.30 14.93
CA MET A 170 7.06 20.72 15.50
C MET A 170 8.29 21.58 15.18
N ARG A 171 8.42 22.00 13.91
CA ARG A 171 9.50 22.91 13.50
C ARG A 171 9.49 24.21 14.29
N ALA A 172 8.32 24.82 14.48
CA ALA A 172 8.17 26.04 15.25
C ALA A 172 8.59 25.85 16.72
N MET A 173 8.14 24.78 17.38
CA MET A 173 8.54 24.47 18.76
C MET A 173 10.06 24.24 18.87
N LEU A 174 10.67 23.51 17.94
CA LEU A 174 12.12 23.28 17.91
C LEU A 174 12.91 24.56 17.64
N MET A 175 12.45 25.42 16.72
CA MET A 175 13.08 26.71 16.45
C MET A 175 12.97 27.63 17.66
N LEU A 176 11.80 27.72 18.30
CA LEU A 176 11.60 28.51 19.52
C LEU A 176 12.44 27.98 20.68
N PHE A 177 12.58 26.66 20.81
CA PHE A 177 13.43 26.03 21.81
C PHE A 177 14.90 26.36 21.56
N THR A 178 15.35 26.27 20.30
CA THR A 178 16.71 26.62 19.89
C THR A 178 17.01 28.09 20.14
N LEU A 179 16.09 28.99 19.76
CA LEU A 179 16.19 30.42 20.02
C LEU A 179 16.23 30.71 21.53
N ASN A 180 15.37 30.06 22.30
CA ASN A 180 15.37 30.16 23.76
C ASN A 180 16.74 29.73 24.33
N LEU A 181 17.27 28.60 23.87
CA LEU A 181 18.58 28.10 24.31
C LEU A 181 19.71 29.07 23.95
N ILE A 182 19.73 29.62 22.74
CA ILE A 182 20.73 30.63 22.31
C ILE A 182 20.65 31.88 23.21
N VAL A 183 19.45 32.44 23.37
CA VAL A 183 19.22 33.65 24.17
C VAL A 183 19.58 33.41 25.64
N ALA A 184 19.18 32.26 26.21
CA ALA A 184 19.54 31.85 27.56
C ALA A 184 21.07 31.66 27.71
N THR A 185 21.75 31.08 26.72
CA THR A 185 23.21 30.91 26.73
C THR A 185 23.91 32.26 26.81
N ILE A 186 23.58 33.15 25.87
CA ILE A 186 24.19 34.47 25.76
C ILE A 186 23.90 35.30 27.02
N ARG A 187 22.68 35.25 27.56
CA ARG A 187 22.28 36.13 28.68
C ARG A 187 22.59 35.58 30.06
N ARG A 188 22.59 34.26 30.26
CA ARG A 188 22.70 33.65 31.60
C ARG A 188 24.06 33.04 31.90
N ILE A 189 24.79 32.56 30.89
CA ILE A 189 26.05 31.85 31.05
C ILE A 189 27.21 32.80 30.78
N GLU A 190 28.17 32.89 31.71
CA GLU A 190 29.40 33.66 31.50
C GLU A 190 30.35 32.87 30.59
N PHE A 191 30.92 33.53 29.57
CA PHE A 191 31.94 32.98 28.67
C PHE A 191 33.30 32.85 29.39
N LYS A 192 33.33 31.99 30.40
CA LYS A 192 34.52 31.62 31.17
C LYS A 192 34.86 30.18 30.87
N PHE A 193 36.14 29.84 30.91
CA PHE A 193 36.63 28.48 30.71
C PHE A 193 35.94 27.44 31.62
N VAL A 194 35.63 27.81 32.87
CA VAL A 194 34.90 26.95 33.82
C VAL A 194 33.50 26.55 33.31
N ASN A 195 32.88 27.37 32.46
CA ASN A 195 31.57 27.10 31.86
C ASN A 195 31.66 26.49 30.45
N LEU A 196 32.87 26.18 29.95
CA LEU A 196 33.08 25.66 28.61
C LEU A 196 32.16 24.46 28.33
N GLY A 197 32.06 23.49 29.25
CA GLY A 197 31.20 22.32 29.07
C GLY A 197 29.72 22.66 28.82
N VAL A 198 29.13 23.59 29.57
CA VAL A 198 27.72 23.98 29.34
C VAL A 198 27.57 24.71 28.00
N LEU A 199 28.54 25.56 27.64
CA LEU A 199 28.56 26.22 26.33
C LEU A 199 28.65 25.18 25.20
N THR A 200 29.53 24.19 25.34
CA THR A 200 29.71 23.09 24.38
C THR A 200 28.42 22.26 24.24
N VAL A 201 27.73 21.92 25.34
CA VAL A 201 26.43 21.23 25.28
C VAL A 201 25.39 22.07 24.55
N HIS A 202 25.25 23.34 24.90
CA HIS A 202 24.27 24.22 24.26
C HIS A 202 24.55 24.41 22.76
N THR A 203 25.82 24.63 22.39
CA THR A 203 26.23 24.67 20.98
C THR A 203 25.92 23.36 20.27
N GLY A 204 26.17 22.21 20.90
CA GLY A 204 25.83 20.90 20.35
C GLY A 204 24.35 20.74 20.07
N ILE A 205 23.47 21.13 21.01
CA ILE A 205 22.02 21.10 20.83
C ILE A 205 21.58 22.00 19.66
N VAL A 206 22.13 23.21 19.57
CA VAL A 206 21.83 24.15 18.47
C VAL A 206 22.26 23.57 17.12
N LEU A 207 23.45 22.97 17.03
CA LEU A 207 23.92 22.33 15.80
C LEU A 207 23.05 21.14 15.39
N ILE A 208 22.60 20.31 16.34
CA ILE A 208 21.66 19.23 16.06
C ILE A 208 20.36 19.81 15.50
N ALA A 209 19.78 20.82 16.14
CA ALA A 209 18.52 21.41 15.69
C ALA A 209 18.62 22.02 14.27
N LEU A 210 19.66 22.83 14.03
CA LEU A 210 19.88 23.43 12.71
C LEU A 210 20.23 22.39 11.64
N GLY A 211 21.06 21.40 11.99
CA GLY A 211 21.41 20.28 11.12
C GLY A 211 20.18 19.46 10.73
N SER A 212 19.26 19.21 11.67
CA SER A 212 17.99 18.52 11.41
C SER A 212 17.06 19.31 10.49
N VAL A 213 16.96 20.64 10.67
CA VAL A 213 16.19 21.50 9.75
C VAL A 213 16.79 21.45 8.35
N TYR A 214 18.12 21.60 8.22
CA TYR A 214 18.81 21.54 6.93
C TYR A 214 18.62 20.17 6.27
N TYR A 215 18.79 19.09 7.03
CA TYR A 215 18.56 17.72 6.56
C TYR A 215 17.15 17.55 6.03
N GLN A 216 16.10 17.89 6.80
CA GLN A 216 14.71 17.75 6.36
C GLN A 216 14.36 18.57 5.12
N MET A 217 14.97 19.75 4.93
CA MET A 217 14.67 20.60 3.77
C MET A 217 15.21 20.06 2.45
N PHE A 218 16.34 19.36 2.49
CA PHE A 218 17.07 18.95 1.29
C PHE A 218 17.15 17.43 1.12
N LYS A 219 16.65 16.66 2.10
CA LYS A 219 16.61 15.20 2.03
C LYS A 219 15.79 14.76 0.82
N GLN A 220 16.36 13.85 0.05
CA GLN A 220 15.76 13.16 -1.06
C GLN A 220 16.13 11.68 -0.92
N GLU A 221 15.12 10.83 -1.02
CA GLU A 221 15.25 9.38 -0.98
C GLU A 221 14.41 8.76 -2.08
N GLY A 222 14.85 7.60 -2.56
CA GLY A 222 14.20 6.95 -3.66
C GLY A 222 14.89 5.68 -4.11
N ASP A 223 14.52 5.22 -5.28
CA ASP A 223 15.02 4.00 -5.90
C ASP A 223 15.47 4.32 -7.34
N ALA A 224 16.69 3.92 -7.70
CA ALA A 224 17.19 3.94 -9.06
C ALA A 224 17.17 2.51 -9.60
N LEU A 225 16.30 2.27 -10.58
CA LEU A 225 16.26 1.01 -11.32
C LEU A 225 17.30 1.05 -12.44
N LEU A 226 18.22 0.09 -12.44
CA LEU A 226 19.18 -0.09 -13.53
C LEU A 226 18.92 -1.44 -14.21
N LEU A 227 18.70 -1.40 -15.52
CA LEU A 227 18.49 -2.59 -16.35
C LEU A 227 19.83 -3.12 -16.87
N ALA A 228 19.95 -4.43 -17.06
CA ALA A 228 21.06 -5.05 -17.77
C ALA A 228 20.90 -4.85 -19.30
N GLY A 229 21.99 -4.96 -20.06
CA GLY A 229 21.93 -4.89 -21.54
C GLY A 229 21.07 -6.03 -22.10
N GLY A 230 20.20 -5.79 -23.08
CA GLY A 230 19.31 -6.83 -23.63
C GLY A 230 18.02 -7.09 -22.83
N ALA A 231 17.92 -6.62 -21.57
CA ALA A 231 16.75 -6.85 -20.72
C ALA A 231 15.47 -6.20 -21.27
N LEU A 232 15.60 -5.04 -21.93
CA LEU A 232 14.47 -4.36 -22.59
C LEU A 232 13.89 -5.17 -23.75
N GLN A 233 14.68 -6.05 -24.36
CA GLN A 233 14.28 -6.94 -25.44
C GLN A 233 13.82 -8.32 -24.92
N GLY A 234 13.69 -8.50 -23.60
CA GLY A 234 13.39 -9.80 -22.99
C GLY A 234 14.52 -10.81 -23.12
N GLN A 235 15.72 -10.37 -23.51
CA GLN A 235 16.90 -11.22 -23.57
C GLN A 235 17.61 -11.23 -22.22
N ILE A 236 18.26 -12.35 -21.90
CA ILE A 236 19.10 -12.46 -20.71
C ILE A 236 20.16 -11.37 -20.75
N GLY A 237 20.26 -10.60 -19.67
CA GLY A 237 21.16 -9.47 -19.53
C GLY A 237 22.57 -9.73 -20.09
N THR A 238 22.92 -9.22 -21.28
CA THR A 238 24.27 -9.27 -21.85
C THR A 238 24.81 -7.87 -22.03
N GLY A 239 25.89 -7.56 -21.31
CA GLY A 239 26.59 -6.29 -21.42
C GLY A 239 25.95 -5.10 -20.69
N PRO A 240 26.46 -3.88 -20.94
CA PRO A 240 26.01 -2.66 -20.29
C PRO A 240 24.55 -2.32 -20.58
N GLY A 241 23.80 -1.94 -19.54
CA GLY A 241 22.44 -1.46 -19.64
C GLY A 241 22.27 -0.11 -20.36
N PRO A 242 21.02 0.38 -20.50
CA PRO A 242 20.77 1.77 -20.82
C PRO A 242 21.26 2.69 -19.68
N ALA A 243 21.64 3.91 -20.03
CA ALA A 243 22.02 4.91 -19.04
C ALA A 243 20.78 5.50 -18.36
N GLN A 244 20.79 5.52 -17.03
CA GLN A 244 19.74 6.04 -16.18
C GLN A 244 20.17 7.38 -15.58
N ALA A 245 19.53 8.46 -16.03
CA ALA A 245 19.83 9.82 -15.56
C ALA A 245 18.88 10.31 -14.45
N ALA A 246 18.06 9.43 -13.89
CA ALA A 246 17.04 9.81 -12.93
C ALA A 246 16.66 8.66 -11.97
N PHE A 247 16.11 8.99 -10.80
CA PHE A 247 15.63 8.02 -9.80
C PHE A 247 14.18 8.31 -9.41
N TYR A 248 13.47 7.30 -8.93
CA TYR A 248 12.09 7.41 -8.48
C TYR A 248 12.04 7.83 -7.01
N ASP A 249 11.31 8.90 -6.70
CA ASP A 249 11.08 9.37 -5.33
C ASP A 249 10.39 8.30 -4.49
N ARG A 250 10.76 8.21 -3.21
CA ARG A 250 10.18 7.23 -2.28
C ARG A 250 8.74 7.57 -1.89
N GLU A 251 8.42 8.85 -1.75
CA GLU A 251 7.20 9.32 -1.09
C GLU A 251 6.25 10.05 -2.03
N ASP A 252 6.77 10.77 -3.02
CA ASP A 252 5.99 11.65 -3.88
C ASP A 252 5.33 10.90 -5.06
N PRO A 253 3.98 10.87 -5.12
CA PRO A 253 3.26 10.28 -6.24
C PRO A 253 3.20 11.19 -7.46
N ALA A 254 3.08 10.58 -8.64
CA ALA A 254 2.89 11.26 -9.91
C ALA A 254 1.89 10.53 -10.81
N LEU A 255 1.15 11.32 -11.61
CA LEU A 255 0.43 10.84 -12.78
C LEU A 255 1.36 10.94 -13.99
N TRP A 256 1.64 9.82 -14.63
CA TRP A 256 2.39 9.74 -15.86
C TRP A 256 1.44 9.68 -17.06
N ILE A 257 1.71 10.49 -18.07
CA ILE A 257 0.85 10.72 -19.22
C ILE A 257 1.68 10.55 -20.50
N HIS A 258 1.15 9.79 -21.45
CA HIS A 258 1.70 9.63 -22.79
C HIS A 258 0.62 9.94 -23.83
N ALA A 259 0.84 10.98 -24.63
CA ALA A 259 -0.10 11.48 -25.65
C ALA A 259 0.56 11.51 -27.04
N GLY A 260 1.22 10.41 -27.43
CA GLY A 260 1.91 10.28 -28.73
C GLY A 260 3.34 10.84 -28.77
N MET A 261 3.83 11.39 -27.65
CA MET A 261 5.19 11.87 -27.43
C MET A 261 5.80 11.17 -26.20
N ASP A 262 7.01 11.56 -25.78
CA ASP A 262 7.63 11.04 -24.55
C ASP A 262 6.70 11.13 -23.33
N TRP A 263 6.87 10.18 -22.40
CA TRP A 263 6.17 10.16 -21.12
C TRP A 263 6.45 11.42 -20.31
N GLN A 264 5.39 12.02 -19.79
CA GLN A 264 5.44 13.23 -18.98
C GLN A 264 4.79 12.95 -17.63
N GLN A 265 5.41 13.42 -16.55
CA GLN A 265 4.89 13.24 -15.19
C GLN A 265 4.28 14.53 -14.66
N ARG A 266 3.17 14.40 -13.92
CA ARG A 266 2.54 15.46 -13.12
C ARG A 266 2.55 15.02 -11.67
N ARG A 267 3.25 15.75 -10.80
CA ARG A 267 3.27 15.46 -9.36
C ARG A 267 1.87 15.65 -8.79
N ILE A 268 1.41 14.66 -8.03
CA ILE A 268 0.12 14.72 -7.32
C ILE A 268 0.40 15.22 -5.91
N LYS A 269 0.16 16.51 -5.67
CA LYS A 269 0.27 17.08 -4.32
C LYS A 269 -0.98 16.74 -3.51
N ASP A 270 -0.81 16.57 -2.21
CA ASP A 270 -1.93 16.39 -1.28
C ASP A 270 -2.79 15.14 -1.56
N LEU A 271 -2.21 14.12 -2.19
CA LEU A 271 -2.87 12.81 -2.32
C LEU A 271 -3.00 12.19 -0.92
N PRO A 272 -4.19 11.69 -0.51
CA PRO A 272 -4.32 10.93 0.72
C PRO A 272 -3.40 9.70 0.71
N ARG A 273 -3.19 9.08 1.86
CA ARG A 273 -2.26 7.96 2.04
C ARG A 273 -2.83 6.80 2.84
N TYR A 274 -3.74 7.04 3.79
CA TYR A 274 -4.21 5.99 4.72
C TYR A 274 -5.70 5.69 4.65
N ASN A 275 -6.52 6.65 4.24
CA ASN A 275 -7.96 6.47 4.18
C ASN A 275 -8.44 6.41 2.73
N ASP A 276 -9.59 5.78 2.54
CA ASP A 276 -10.25 5.65 1.24
C ASP A 276 -11.20 6.83 0.99
N TYR A 277 -11.28 7.27 -0.26
CA TYR A 277 -12.06 8.42 -0.72
C TYR A 277 -12.74 8.09 -2.04
N SER A 278 -14.05 8.36 -2.12
CA SER A 278 -14.87 8.20 -3.33
C SER A 278 -14.55 6.91 -4.11
N LEU A 279 -14.66 5.75 -3.45
CA LEU A 279 -14.43 4.44 -4.09
C LEU A 279 -15.37 4.20 -5.29
N ASN A 280 -16.53 4.87 -5.26
CA ASN A 280 -17.53 4.89 -6.33
C ASN A 280 -17.33 6.06 -7.30
N ALA A 281 -16.13 6.66 -7.36
CA ALA A 281 -15.79 7.68 -8.34
C ALA A 281 -15.59 7.05 -9.73
N PHE A 282 -16.69 6.63 -10.34
CA PHE A 282 -16.76 6.24 -11.74
C PHE A 282 -18.10 6.71 -12.31
N THR A 283 -18.16 6.86 -13.64
CA THR A 283 -19.37 7.31 -14.33
C THR A 283 -20.22 6.11 -14.75
N GLY A 284 -21.44 6.01 -14.24
CA GLY A 284 -22.40 4.97 -14.61
C GLY A 284 -22.59 3.90 -13.54
N GLU A 285 -23.62 3.09 -13.72
CA GLU A 285 -24.00 2.00 -12.81
C GLU A 285 -23.17 0.74 -13.10
N THR A 286 -22.65 0.07 -12.07
CA THR A 286 -22.03 -1.25 -12.20
C THR A 286 -23.01 -2.35 -11.81
N ILE A 287 -22.75 -3.58 -12.28
CA ILE A 287 -23.59 -4.73 -11.89
C ILE A 287 -23.57 -4.93 -10.38
N HIS A 288 -22.45 -4.65 -9.74
CA HIS A 288 -22.32 -4.79 -8.31
C HIS A 288 -23.30 -3.87 -7.56
N ASP A 289 -23.49 -2.64 -8.04
CA ASP A 289 -24.43 -1.68 -7.47
C ASP A 289 -25.88 -2.18 -7.57
N LEU A 290 -26.22 -2.86 -8.67
CA LEU A 290 -27.54 -3.46 -8.89
C LEU A 290 -27.81 -4.67 -8.00
N VAL A 291 -26.82 -5.55 -7.82
CA VAL A 291 -27.07 -6.87 -7.22
C VAL A 291 -26.78 -6.91 -5.71
N ALA A 292 -25.84 -6.11 -5.23
CA ALA A 292 -25.42 -6.12 -3.83
C ALA A 292 -25.52 -4.75 -3.13
N PRO A 293 -26.65 -4.01 -3.23
CA PRO A 293 -26.75 -2.65 -2.69
C PRO A 293 -26.65 -2.55 -1.16
N GLN A 294 -26.79 -3.67 -0.42
CA GLN A 294 -26.90 -3.67 1.05
C GLN A 294 -25.71 -4.26 1.82
N ASN A 295 -24.77 -4.93 1.15
CA ASN A 295 -23.68 -5.63 1.85
C ASN A 295 -22.37 -4.81 1.95
N GLU A 296 -22.31 -3.62 1.37
CA GLU A 296 -21.15 -2.75 1.57
C GLU A 296 -21.27 -2.02 2.91
N GLU A 297 -20.93 -2.76 3.95
CA GLU A 297 -20.40 -2.32 5.23
C GLU A 297 -19.05 -1.59 5.02
N THR A 298 -18.89 -0.80 3.96
CA THR A 298 -17.93 0.29 3.95
C THR A 298 -18.47 1.33 4.90
N ASP A 299 -18.27 1.06 6.20
CA ASP A 299 -18.47 1.93 7.36
C ASP A 299 -17.65 3.25 7.26
N ALA A 300 -16.96 3.45 6.12
CA ALA A 300 -16.26 4.65 5.75
C ALA A 300 -17.28 5.71 5.30
N PRO A 301 -17.33 6.87 5.98
CA PRO A 301 -18.18 7.97 5.53
C PRO A 301 -17.85 8.34 4.08
N GLU A 302 -18.84 8.79 3.31
CA GLU A 302 -18.63 9.35 1.97
C GLU A 302 -17.63 10.52 2.05
N ARG A 303 -16.35 10.22 1.85
CA ARG A 303 -15.29 11.22 1.73
C ARG A 303 -15.13 11.54 0.27
N THR A 304 -15.13 12.83 -0.05
CA THR A 304 -14.89 13.32 -1.40
C THR A 304 -13.42 13.66 -1.60
N LEU A 305 -12.89 13.38 -2.80
CA LEU A 305 -11.54 13.79 -3.19
C LEU A 305 -11.60 14.63 -4.47
N SER A 306 -10.75 15.65 -4.54
CA SER A 306 -10.69 16.56 -5.68
C SER A 306 -9.30 17.22 -5.73
N VAL A 307 -8.35 16.56 -6.38
CA VAL A 307 -6.98 17.10 -6.57
C VAL A 307 -6.80 17.51 -8.02
N ASP A 308 -6.66 18.82 -8.28
CA ASP A 308 -6.44 19.36 -9.62
C ASP A 308 -4.97 19.23 -10.05
N LEU A 309 -4.72 18.57 -11.17
CA LEU A 309 -3.39 18.34 -11.72
C LEU A 309 -3.02 19.33 -12.84
N ASN A 310 -3.86 20.34 -13.12
CA ASN A 310 -3.63 21.32 -14.21
C ASN A 310 -2.77 22.51 -13.81
N THR A 311 -2.37 22.59 -12.54
CA THR A 311 -1.49 23.65 -12.01
C THR A 311 -0.03 23.54 -12.49
N THR A 312 0.33 22.44 -13.14
CA THR A 312 1.68 22.21 -13.68
C THR A 312 1.73 22.68 -15.14
N ARG A 313 2.90 23.18 -15.58
CA ARG A 313 3.12 23.71 -16.95
C ARG A 313 2.44 22.81 -18.00
N PRO A 314 1.63 23.39 -18.92
CA PRO A 314 0.91 22.61 -19.92
C PRO A 314 1.88 21.77 -20.74
N LEU A 315 1.44 20.55 -21.00
CA LEU A 315 2.19 19.49 -21.65
C LEU A 315 1.92 19.56 -23.15
N THR A 316 2.97 19.46 -23.96
CA THR A 316 2.84 19.48 -25.41
C THR A 316 1.90 18.35 -25.86
N GLY A 317 0.79 18.71 -26.50
CA GLY A 317 -0.21 17.75 -26.97
C GLY A 317 -1.34 17.44 -25.98
N THR A 318 -1.40 18.10 -24.80
CA THR A 318 -2.53 17.99 -23.87
C THR A 318 -3.08 19.35 -23.44
N ASP A 319 -2.92 20.39 -24.27
CA ASP A 319 -3.30 21.76 -23.91
C ASP A 319 -4.82 21.92 -23.70
N ASP A 320 -5.63 21.05 -24.31
CA ASP A 320 -7.09 20.99 -24.20
C ASP A 320 -7.61 19.95 -23.20
N LEU A 321 -6.70 19.24 -22.50
CA LEU A 321 -7.05 18.19 -21.54
C LEU A 321 -6.84 18.66 -20.10
N SER A 322 -7.82 18.39 -19.25
CA SER A 322 -7.73 18.58 -17.81
C SER A 322 -7.72 17.25 -17.08
N PHE A 323 -6.87 17.14 -16.05
CA PHE A 323 -6.73 15.94 -15.22
C PHE A 323 -7.03 16.27 -13.76
N LYS A 324 -7.86 15.44 -13.11
CA LYS A 324 -8.24 15.62 -11.71
C LYS A 324 -8.33 14.27 -11.00
N VAL A 325 -7.73 14.14 -9.82
CA VAL A 325 -7.92 12.94 -8.99
C VAL A 325 -9.22 13.10 -8.20
N VAL A 326 -10.16 12.19 -8.44
CA VAL A 326 -11.53 12.22 -7.88
C VAL A 326 -11.84 11.07 -6.93
N GLY A 327 -10.95 10.07 -6.85
CA GLY A 327 -11.08 8.93 -5.94
C GLY A 327 -9.71 8.35 -5.57
N PHE A 328 -9.65 7.68 -4.42
CA PHE A 328 -8.44 7.06 -3.90
C PHE A 328 -8.78 5.85 -3.05
N ALA A 329 -8.15 4.73 -3.35
CA ALA A 329 -8.14 3.53 -2.51
C ALA A 329 -6.73 3.35 -1.95
N SER A 330 -6.59 3.40 -0.63
CA SER A 330 -5.32 3.31 0.08
C SER A 330 -4.67 1.93 -0.01
N TYR A 331 -5.51 0.88 -0.05
CA TYR A 331 -5.09 -0.51 -0.14
C TYR A 331 -6.21 -1.34 -0.79
N ALA A 332 -6.04 -1.66 -2.07
CA ALA A 332 -7.04 -2.39 -2.85
C ALA A 332 -6.43 -3.43 -3.78
N GLU A 333 -7.25 -4.39 -4.16
CA GLU A 333 -7.00 -5.30 -5.28
C GLU A 333 -7.82 -4.85 -6.49
N GLN A 334 -7.30 -5.14 -7.69
CA GLN A 334 -8.01 -4.86 -8.93
C GLN A 334 -9.09 -5.92 -9.13
N SER A 335 -10.32 -5.47 -9.39
CA SER A 335 -11.40 -6.34 -9.82
C SER A 335 -12.01 -5.82 -11.11
N GLN A 336 -12.21 -6.72 -12.07
CA GLN A 336 -12.94 -6.43 -13.29
C GLN A 336 -14.43 -6.42 -12.96
N ARG A 337 -15.10 -5.29 -13.22
CA ARG A 337 -16.55 -5.13 -13.10
C ARG A 337 -17.12 -4.67 -14.42
N TRP A 338 -18.34 -5.11 -14.70
CA TRP A 338 -19.11 -4.59 -15.82
C TRP A 338 -19.79 -3.28 -15.40
N GLN A 339 -19.61 -2.25 -16.24
CA GLN A 339 -20.20 -0.93 -16.11
C GLN A 339 -21.09 -0.65 -17.32
N ARG A 340 -22.26 -0.08 -17.06
CA ARG A 340 -23.19 0.36 -18.09
C ARG A 340 -22.65 1.60 -18.80
N VAL A 341 -22.69 1.62 -20.12
CA VAL A 341 -22.18 2.75 -20.93
C VAL A 341 -23.37 3.59 -21.41
N GLU A 342 -23.49 4.81 -20.90
CA GLU A 342 -24.52 5.76 -21.32
C GLU A 342 -23.93 7.11 -21.75
N PRO A 343 -24.24 7.60 -22.96
CA PRO A 343 -25.01 6.92 -24.02
C PRO A 343 -24.24 5.72 -24.60
N ALA A 344 -24.97 4.72 -25.12
CA ALA A 344 -24.37 3.55 -25.75
C ALA A 344 -23.46 3.94 -26.93
N ARG A 345 -22.33 3.23 -27.10
CA ARG A 345 -21.40 3.42 -28.22
C ARG A 345 -22.08 3.12 -29.57
N PRO A 346 -21.45 3.48 -30.72
CA PRO A 346 -21.95 3.08 -32.03
C PRO A 346 -22.15 1.55 -32.13
N GLU A 347 -23.15 1.10 -32.89
CA GLU A 347 -23.64 -0.30 -32.91
C GLU A 347 -22.52 -1.36 -33.05
N GLY A 348 -21.52 -1.14 -33.90
CA GLY A 348 -20.39 -2.07 -34.09
C GLY A 348 -19.36 -2.09 -32.95
N GLN A 349 -19.52 -1.26 -31.92
CA GLN A 349 -18.67 -1.19 -30.73
C GLN A 349 -19.43 -1.51 -29.43
N ARG A 350 -20.73 -1.81 -29.54
CA ARG A 350 -21.56 -2.13 -28.37
C ARG A 350 -21.24 -3.53 -27.87
N GLN A 351 -21.18 -3.66 -26.56
CA GLN A 351 -21.18 -4.93 -25.87
C GLN A 351 -22.51 -5.06 -25.13
N PRO A 352 -23.58 -5.56 -25.76
CA PRO A 352 -24.84 -5.73 -25.06
C PRO A 352 -24.65 -6.69 -23.89
N MET A 353 -25.48 -6.58 -22.87
CA MET A 353 -25.37 -7.44 -21.69
C MET A 353 -26.74 -7.69 -21.07
N ARG A 354 -26.91 -8.88 -20.50
CA ARG A 354 -28.13 -9.31 -19.83
C ARG A 354 -27.82 -9.77 -18.42
N LEU A 355 -28.59 -9.27 -17.46
CA LEU A 355 -28.59 -9.82 -16.10
C LEU A 355 -29.67 -10.89 -15.98
N VAL A 356 -29.32 -12.02 -15.39
CA VAL A 356 -30.26 -13.10 -15.06
C VAL A 356 -30.14 -13.45 -13.58
N TYR A 357 -31.23 -13.44 -12.82
CA TYR A 357 -31.22 -13.88 -11.42
C TYR A 357 -31.73 -15.31 -11.30
N LEU A 358 -31.02 -16.15 -10.54
CA LEU A 358 -31.57 -17.41 -10.04
C LEU A 358 -32.36 -17.14 -8.77
N VAL A 359 -33.64 -17.50 -8.78
CA VAL A 359 -34.56 -17.32 -7.67
C VAL A 359 -34.91 -18.68 -7.09
N ALA A 360 -34.68 -18.86 -5.79
CA ALA A 360 -35.14 -20.04 -5.07
C ALA A 360 -36.44 -19.72 -4.34
N HIS A 361 -37.42 -20.61 -4.47
CA HIS A 361 -38.66 -20.56 -3.72
C HIS A 361 -38.54 -21.46 -2.50
N ASP A 362 -38.45 -20.86 -1.32
CA ASP A 362 -38.51 -21.59 -0.06
C ASP A 362 -39.93 -22.11 0.17
N LEU A 363 -40.04 -23.35 0.67
CA LEU A 363 -41.21 -23.75 1.44
C LEU A 363 -41.09 -23.07 2.79
N ALA A 364 -41.38 -21.78 2.88
CA ALA A 364 -41.64 -21.16 4.16
C ALA A 364 -42.61 -22.11 4.90
N GLY A 365 -42.28 -22.51 6.14
CA GLY A 365 -43.04 -23.50 6.90
C GLY A 365 -44.51 -23.12 7.17
N THR A 366 -44.97 -22.01 6.62
CA THR A 366 -46.35 -21.51 6.54
C THR A 366 -47.17 -22.15 5.41
N GLY A 367 -46.56 -22.85 4.46
CA GLY A 367 -47.28 -23.56 3.39
C GLY A 367 -47.82 -22.67 2.26
N GLU A 368 -47.58 -21.36 2.31
CA GLU A 368 -47.84 -20.45 1.19
C GLU A 368 -46.54 -20.25 0.38
N PRO A 369 -46.57 -20.46 -0.95
CA PRO A 369 -45.42 -20.18 -1.80
C PRO A 369 -45.10 -18.69 -1.79
N ASP A 370 -43.86 -18.35 -1.44
CA ASP A 370 -43.35 -16.98 -1.64
C ASP A 370 -43.25 -16.71 -3.15
N GLU A 371 -44.22 -15.95 -3.66
CA GLU A 371 -44.30 -15.61 -5.08
C GLU A 371 -43.11 -14.79 -5.55
N GLU A 372 -42.47 -14.00 -4.67
CA GLU A 372 -41.30 -13.20 -5.04
C GLU A 372 -40.03 -14.06 -5.04
N GLY A 373 -39.90 -14.96 -4.07
CA GLY A 373 -38.76 -15.87 -3.92
C GLY A 373 -37.47 -15.14 -3.58
N ARG A 374 -36.48 -15.88 -3.08
CA ARG A 374 -35.18 -15.32 -2.70
C ARG A 374 -34.21 -15.40 -3.89
N ARG A 375 -33.65 -14.26 -4.31
CA ARG A 375 -32.53 -14.22 -5.26
C ARG A 375 -31.30 -14.88 -4.62
N MET A 376 -30.83 -15.97 -5.21
CA MET A 376 -29.72 -16.77 -4.72
C MET A 376 -28.41 -16.42 -5.41
N LEU A 377 -28.46 -16.33 -6.74
CA LEU A 377 -27.33 -16.07 -7.62
C LEU A 377 -27.77 -15.13 -8.74
N TRP A 378 -26.78 -14.54 -9.39
CA TRP A 378 -26.97 -13.69 -10.55
C TRP A 378 -25.90 -14.01 -11.60
N PHE A 379 -26.25 -13.78 -12.85
CA PHE A 379 -25.40 -14.02 -13.99
C PHE A 379 -25.38 -12.76 -14.85
N ALA A 380 -24.17 -12.24 -15.10
CA ALA A 380 -23.94 -11.14 -16.00
C ALA A 380 -23.41 -11.68 -17.32
N LEU A 381 -24.25 -11.65 -18.34
CA LEU A 381 -23.98 -12.36 -19.59
C LEU A 381 -23.80 -11.39 -20.75
N ALA A 382 -22.62 -11.41 -21.38
CA ALA A 382 -22.27 -10.55 -22.52
C ALA A 382 -22.06 -11.41 -23.77
N PRO A 383 -23.00 -11.43 -24.73
CA PRO A 383 -23.01 -12.39 -25.85
C PRO A 383 -21.91 -12.11 -26.88
N GLY A 384 -21.32 -10.92 -26.89
CA GLY A 384 -20.16 -10.59 -27.74
C GLY A 384 -18.81 -10.99 -27.14
N ASP A 385 -18.77 -11.57 -25.94
CA ASP A 385 -17.56 -12.05 -25.27
C ASP A 385 -17.73 -13.52 -24.95
N ALA A 386 -16.99 -14.41 -25.63
CA ALA A 386 -17.13 -15.86 -25.46
C ALA A 386 -16.88 -16.33 -24.02
N VAL A 387 -16.12 -15.59 -23.21
CA VAL A 387 -15.90 -15.92 -21.80
C VAL A 387 -17.13 -15.54 -20.96
N SER A 388 -17.68 -14.36 -21.21
CA SER A 388 -18.77 -13.79 -20.40
C SER A 388 -20.17 -14.08 -20.92
N MET A 389 -20.32 -14.69 -22.10
CA MET A 389 -21.64 -15.09 -22.62
C MET A 389 -22.25 -16.25 -21.82
N MET A 390 -21.46 -16.91 -20.98
CA MET A 390 -21.89 -18.02 -20.14
C MET A 390 -21.31 -17.94 -18.73
N HIS A 391 -22.12 -18.35 -17.76
CA HIS A 391 -21.66 -18.65 -16.41
C HIS A 391 -21.92 -20.11 -16.05
N GLU A 392 -20.98 -20.74 -15.36
CA GLU A 392 -21.03 -22.16 -15.05
C GLU A 392 -20.57 -22.45 -13.62
N THR A 393 -21.42 -23.16 -12.89
CA THR A 393 -21.08 -23.85 -11.63
C THR A 393 -21.08 -25.38 -11.89
N PRO A 394 -20.66 -26.20 -10.91
CA PRO A 394 -20.73 -27.65 -11.06
C PRO A 394 -22.15 -28.16 -11.36
N GLU A 395 -23.18 -27.47 -10.86
CA GLU A 395 -24.59 -27.86 -10.96
C GLU A 395 -25.36 -27.16 -12.07
N ILE A 396 -25.02 -25.91 -12.41
CA ILE A 396 -25.79 -25.06 -13.31
C ILE A 396 -24.93 -24.39 -14.37
N ALA A 397 -25.47 -24.29 -15.58
CA ALA A 397 -24.88 -23.61 -16.71
C ALA A 397 -25.93 -22.64 -17.27
N VAL A 398 -25.57 -21.36 -17.40
CA VAL A 398 -26.46 -20.35 -17.98
C VAL A 398 -25.72 -19.65 -19.12
N GLU A 399 -26.25 -19.79 -20.33
CA GLU A 399 -25.70 -19.18 -21.55
C GLU A 399 -26.69 -18.16 -22.12
N TYR A 400 -26.17 -17.07 -22.65
CA TYR A 400 -26.94 -16.04 -23.33
C TYR A 400 -26.31 -15.68 -24.67
N ALA A 401 -27.12 -15.64 -25.71
CA ALA A 401 -26.75 -15.24 -27.06
C ALA A 401 -27.77 -14.24 -27.62
N ILE A 402 -27.34 -13.42 -28.57
CA ILE A 402 -28.22 -12.60 -29.41
C ILE A 402 -28.12 -13.17 -30.82
N GLY A 403 -29.23 -13.71 -31.35
CA GLY A 403 -29.25 -14.33 -32.67
C GLY A 403 -28.38 -15.57 -32.78
N MET A 404 -28.53 -16.53 -31.85
CA MET A 404 -27.83 -17.81 -31.90
C MET A 404 -28.05 -18.50 -33.25
N ASP A 405 -26.99 -19.15 -33.75
CA ASP A 405 -27.05 -19.91 -35.00
C ASP A 405 -28.26 -20.89 -35.01
N PRO A 406 -29.12 -20.86 -36.05
CA PRO A 406 -30.32 -21.68 -36.07
C PRO A 406 -30.06 -23.19 -36.00
N GLU A 407 -28.95 -23.68 -36.55
CA GLU A 407 -28.59 -25.10 -36.46
C GLU A 407 -28.25 -25.46 -35.02
N ARG A 408 -27.42 -24.64 -34.37
CA ARG A 408 -27.08 -24.80 -32.96
C ARG A 408 -28.32 -24.76 -32.07
N TRP A 409 -29.21 -23.78 -32.24
CA TRP A 409 -30.44 -23.68 -31.47
C TRP A 409 -31.33 -24.92 -31.65
N ASN A 410 -31.41 -25.46 -32.87
CA ASN A 410 -32.14 -26.70 -33.14
C ASN A 410 -31.48 -27.92 -32.49
N ASP A 411 -30.15 -28.00 -32.46
CA ASP A 411 -29.43 -29.05 -31.74
C ASP A 411 -29.74 -28.98 -30.24
N LEU A 412 -29.71 -27.77 -29.67
CA LEU A 412 -30.06 -27.54 -28.26
C LEU A 412 -31.53 -27.84 -27.93
N LYS A 413 -32.45 -27.86 -28.90
CA LYS A 413 -33.85 -28.30 -28.70
C LYS A 413 -34.03 -29.81 -28.80
N THR A 414 -33.01 -30.53 -29.21
CA THR A 414 -33.13 -31.95 -29.51
C THR A 414 -33.29 -32.80 -28.25
N GLN A 415 -34.33 -33.62 -28.18
CA GLN A 415 -34.52 -34.55 -27.06
C GLN A 415 -33.45 -35.65 -27.11
N LEU A 416 -32.71 -35.82 -26.01
CA LEU A 416 -31.74 -36.91 -25.86
C LEU A 416 -32.45 -38.21 -25.44
N PRO A 417 -31.84 -39.39 -25.72
CA PRO A 417 -32.30 -40.65 -25.15
C PRO A 417 -32.43 -40.55 -23.62
N ILE A 418 -33.46 -41.17 -23.06
CA ILE A 418 -33.77 -41.07 -21.62
C ILE A 418 -32.55 -41.54 -20.80
N GLY A 419 -32.09 -40.68 -19.90
CA GLY A 419 -30.94 -40.95 -19.02
C GLY A 419 -29.58 -40.79 -19.68
N ALA A 420 -29.50 -40.34 -20.94
CA ALA A 420 -28.23 -40.03 -21.59
C ALA A 420 -27.68 -38.69 -21.08
N PRO A 421 -26.48 -38.66 -20.47
CA PRO A 421 -25.89 -37.43 -19.91
C PRO A 421 -25.35 -36.49 -20.99
N ALA A 422 -25.25 -36.95 -22.24
CA ALA A 422 -24.92 -36.14 -23.40
C ALA A 422 -25.37 -36.84 -24.69
N GLY A 423 -25.39 -36.11 -25.81
CA GLY A 423 -25.68 -36.67 -27.12
C GLY A 423 -25.00 -35.93 -28.26
N LEU A 424 -24.95 -36.60 -29.40
CA LEU A 424 -24.42 -36.12 -30.65
C LEU A 424 -25.57 -36.00 -31.65
N VAL A 425 -25.71 -34.83 -32.26
CA VAL A 425 -26.60 -34.62 -33.41
C VAL A 425 -25.76 -34.80 -34.66
N VAL A 426 -25.96 -35.91 -35.37
CA VAL A 426 -25.17 -36.26 -36.55
C VAL A 426 -26.02 -36.10 -37.80
N GLU A 427 -25.51 -35.34 -38.76
CA GLU A 427 -26.13 -35.13 -40.06
C GLU A 427 -25.17 -35.48 -41.19
N ILE A 428 -25.67 -36.21 -42.18
CA ILE A 428 -24.97 -36.52 -43.44
C ILE A 428 -25.79 -35.88 -44.56
N PRO A 429 -25.46 -34.65 -45.00
CA PRO A 429 -26.27 -33.90 -45.96
C PRO A 429 -26.48 -34.66 -47.27
N GLU A 430 -25.44 -35.30 -47.79
CA GLU A 430 -25.47 -36.07 -49.05
C GLU A 430 -26.45 -37.25 -49.01
N ALA A 431 -26.71 -37.81 -47.82
CA ALA A 431 -27.60 -38.94 -47.61
C ALA A 431 -28.98 -38.51 -47.05
N ASN A 432 -29.23 -37.20 -46.88
CA ASN A 432 -30.39 -36.65 -46.18
C ASN A 432 -30.67 -37.37 -44.84
N TYR A 433 -29.60 -37.67 -44.10
CA TYR A 433 -29.67 -38.40 -42.84
C TYR A 433 -29.43 -37.43 -41.68
N LYS A 434 -30.32 -37.45 -40.68
CA LYS A 434 -30.16 -36.76 -39.40
C LYS A 434 -30.54 -37.71 -38.28
N SER A 435 -29.69 -37.84 -37.28
CA SER A 435 -29.96 -38.68 -36.12
C SER A 435 -29.34 -38.12 -34.84
N VAL A 436 -29.98 -38.44 -33.73
CA VAL A 436 -29.58 -38.06 -32.38
C VAL A 436 -29.13 -39.33 -31.70
N MET A 437 -27.89 -39.35 -31.25
CA MET A 437 -27.27 -40.55 -30.74
C MET A 437 -26.47 -40.27 -29.48
N SER A 438 -26.52 -41.20 -28.54
CA SER A 438 -25.71 -41.18 -27.30
C SER A 438 -24.88 -42.46 -27.25
N PRO A 439 -23.89 -42.61 -28.16
CA PRO A 439 -23.06 -43.81 -28.23
C PRO A 439 -22.29 -44.00 -26.92
N ARG A 440 -22.05 -45.24 -26.51
CA ARG A 440 -21.16 -45.50 -25.36
C ARG A 440 -19.73 -45.17 -25.74
N VAL A 441 -18.95 -44.75 -24.75
CA VAL A 441 -17.53 -44.49 -24.95
C VAL A 441 -16.82 -45.75 -25.46
N GLY A 442 -16.10 -45.64 -26.58
CA GLY A 442 -15.41 -46.73 -27.26
C GLY A 442 -16.29 -47.59 -28.17
N GLU A 443 -17.60 -47.37 -28.20
CA GLU A 443 -18.52 -48.11 -29.07
C GLU A 443 -18.47 -47.56 -30.50
N ARG A 444 -18.24 -48.46 -31.47
CA ARG A 444 -18.31 -48.14 -32.89
C ARG A 444 -19.75 -48.26 -33.38
N THR A 445 -20.40 -47.12 -33.58
CA THR A 445 -21.82 -47.04 -33.94
C THR A 445 -21.97 -46.67 -35.43
N PRO A 446 -22.77 -47.42 -36.22
CA PRO A 446 -23.07 -47.05 -37.60
C PRO A 446 -24.01 -45.83 -37.66
N VAL A 447 -23.74 -44.90 -38.57
CA VAL A 447 -24.56 -43.70 -38.81
C VAL A 447 -25.62 -44.04 -39.87
N GLY A 448 -26.63 -44.80 -39.49
CA GLY A 448 -27.66 -45.31 -40.41
C GLY A 448 -27.07 -46.17 -41.54
N ASN A 449 -27.62 -46.07 -42.75
CA ASN A 449 -27.14 -46.76 -43.95
C ASN A 449 -26.18 -45.90 -44.79
N THR A 450 -25.58 -44.85 -44.22
CA THR A 450 -24.75 -43.88 -44.95
C THR A 450 -23.32 -44.36 -45.21
N GLY A 451 -22.93 -45.49 -44.62
CA GLY A 451 -21.56 -46.01 -44.64
C GLY A 451 -20.61 -45.35 -43.64
N TRP A 452 -21.01 -44.23 -43.02
CA TRP A 452 -20.26 -43.60 -41.93
C TRP A 452 -20.36 -44.42 -40.64
N HIS A 453 -19.26 -44.42 -39.88
CA HIS A 453 -19.25 -44.90 -38.50
C HIS A 453 -18.70 -43.82 -37.60
N LEU A 454 -19.25 -43.71 -36.39
CA LEU A 454 -18.66 -42.91 -35.33
C LEU A 454 -18.25 -43.76 -34.14
N THR A 455 -17.24 -43.30 -33.42
CA THR A 455 -16.87 -43.81 -32.11
C THR A 455 -16.66 -42.64 -31.18
N LEU A 456 -17.46 -42.54 -30.11
CA LEU A 456 -17.23 -41.56 -29.06
C LEU A 456 -16.02 -42.02 -28.25
N GLN A 457 -14.91 -41.31 -28.34
CA GLN A 457 -13.68 -41.67 -27.63
C GLN A 457 -13.69 -41.17 -26.19
N GLN A 458 -14.18 -39.96 -25.96
CA GLN A 458 -14.21 -39.32 -24.65
C GLN A 458 -15.17 -38.13 -24.66
N ILE A 459 -15.73 -37.80 -23.50
CA ILE A 459 -16.32 -36.49 -23.21
C ILE A 459 -15.49 -35.88 -22.09
N ALA A 460 -15.11 -34.60 -22.24
CA ALA A 460 -14.44 -33.86 -21.19
C ALA A 460 -15.22 -32.59 -20.86
N PRO A 461 -15.30 -32.19 -19.57
CA PRO A 461 -15.98 -30.97 -19.15
C PRO A 461 -15.27 -29.71 -19.66
N GLU A 462 -13.97 -29.81 -19.90
CA GLU A 462 -13.14 -28.75 -20.48
C GLU A 462 -12.15 -29.37 -21.50
N PRO A 463 -11.72 -28.61 -22.52
CA PRO A 463 -10.70 -29.09 -23.45
C PRO A 463 -9.36 -29.29 -22.73
N PRO A 464 -8.53 -30.24 -23.20
CA PRO A 464 -7.22 -30.55 -22.61
C PRO A 464 -6.22 -29.39 -22.75
N PHE A 465 -6.53 -28.42 -23.62
CA PHE A 465 -5.76 -27.20 -23.81
C PHE A 465 -6.71 -26.00 -23.76
N PRO A 466 -6.28 -24.85 -23.20
CA PRO A 466 -7.03 -23.61 -23.27
C PRO A 466 -7.39 -23.28 -24.72
N ILE A 467 -8.60 -22.75 -24.94
CA ILE A 467 -8.99 -22.22 -26.23
C ILE A 467 -8.15 -20.97 -26.48
N VAL A 468 -7.41 -20.96 -27.59
CA VAL A 468 -6.53 -19.85 -28.03
C VAL A 468 -6.99 -19.27 -29.37
N THR A 469 -8.16 -19.72 -29.85
CA THR A 469 -8.75 -19.24 -31.09
C THR A 469 -9.18 -17.78 -30.91
N PRO A 470 -8.81 -16.87 -31.82
CA PRO A 470 -9.26 -15.48 -31.80
C PRO A 470 -10.77 -15.33 -31.63
N GLY A 471 -11.18 -14.58 -30.61
CA GLY A 471 -12.58 -14.36 -30.21
C GLY A 471 -13.11 -15.35 -29.17
N TYR A 472 -12.36 -16.41 -28.86
CA TYR A 472 -12.75 -17.47 -27.92
C TYR A 472 -11.68 -17.73 -26.85
N GLU A 473 -10.67 -16.86 -26.76
CA GLU A 473 -9.55 -17.07 -25.86
C GLU A 473 -9.98 -17.15 -24.40
N GLY A 474 -9.57 -18.22 -23.72
CA GLY A 474 -9.91 -18.44 -22.31
C GLY A 474 -11.37 -18.86 -22.06
N ALA A 475 -12.20 -18.95 -23.09
CA ALA A 475 -13.56 -19.45 -22.95
C ALA A 475 -13.55 -20.94 -22.55
N LYS A 476 -14.57 -21.33 -21.79
CA LYS A 476 -14.78 -22.73 -21.35
C LYS A 476 -15.87 -23.37 -22.19
N SER A 477 -15.72 -24.64 -22.52
CA SER A 477 -16.76 -25.46 -23.17
C SER A 477 -16.48 -26.92 -22.88
N SER A 478 -17.52 -27.72 -22.66
CA SER A 478 -17.39 -29.17 -22.76
C SER A 478 -17.12 -29.58 -24.21
N ILE A 479 -16.45 -30.71 -24.37
CA ILE A 479 -15.96 -31.22 -25.65
C ILE A 479 -16.20 -32.72 -25.75
N ALA A 480 -16.65 -33.16 -26.92
CA ALA A 480 -16.70 -34.57 -27.30
C ALA A 480 -15.60 -34.88 -28.32
N PHE A 481 -14.87 -35.96 -28.08
CA PHE A 481 -13.86 -36.50 -28.99
C PHE A 481 -14.53 -37.62 -29.79
N VAL A 482 -14.79 -37.36 -31.07
CA VAL A 482 -15.56 -38.27 -31.92
C VAL A 482 -14.68 -38.75 -33.07
N ARG A 483 -14.31 -40.03 -33.07
CA ARG A 483 -13.65 -40.64 -34.23
C ARG A 483 -14.69 -40.90 -35.30
N LEU A 484 -14.47 -40.36 -36.49
CA LEU A 484 -15.35 -40.48 -37.65
C LEU A 484 -14.63 -41.28 -38.73
N GLU A 485 -15.31 -42.31 -39.23
CA GLU A 485 -14.83 -43.18 -40.30
C GLU A 485 -15.73 -42.98 -41.53
N PRO A 486 -15.28 -42.21 -42.54
CA PRO A 486 -16.06 -42.01 -43.76
C PRO A 486 -16.19 -43.30 -44.57
N PRO A 487 -17.21 -43.43 -45.45
CA PRO A 487 -17.30 -44.56 -46.39
C PRO A 487 -16.13 -44.58 -47.37
N LEU A 488 -15.58 -43.39 -47.68
CA LEU A 488 -14.43 -43.17 -48.55
C LEU A 488 -13.52 -42.10 -47.92
N GLY A 489 -12.29 -42.49 -47.57
CA GLY A 489 -11.26 -41.61 -47.02
C GLY A 489 -10.59 -42.17 -45.76
N GLU A 490 -9.62 -41.43 -45.22
CA GLU A 490 -8.97 -41.76 -43.95
C GLU A 490 -9.86 -41.35 -42.75
N PRO A 491 -9.85 -42.11 -41.65
CA PRO A 491 -10.54 -41.75 -40.42
C PRO A 491 -9.87 -40.54 -39.75
N PHE A 492 -10.66 -39.79 -38.99
CA PHE A 492 -10.18 -38.62 -38.25
C PHE A 492 -10.91 -38.50 -36.91
N VAL A 493 -10.33 -37.77 -35.97
CA VAL A 493 -10.96 -37.46 -34.68
C VAL A 493 -11.45 -36.03 -34.70
N ARG A 494 -12.76 -35.82 -34.63
CA ARG A 494 -13.34 -34.50 -34.50
C ARG A 494 -13.44 -34.11 -33.03
N TRP A 495 -12.93 -32.92 -32.73
CA TRP A 495 -13.14 -32.23 -31.47
C TRP A 495 -14.40 -31.39 -31.61
N VAL A 496 -15.50 -31.85 -31.03
CA VAL A 496 -16.81 -31.19 -31.12
C VAL A 496 -17.06 -30.40 -29.85
N TYR A 497 -16.99 -29.08 -29.94
CA TYR A 497 -17.27 -28.20 -28.82
C TYR A 497 -18.78 -28.02 -28.65
N HIS A 498 -19.25 -28.14 -27.41
CA HIS A 498 -20.67 -27.94 -27.10
C HIS A 498 -21.12 -26.50 -27.36
N ARG A 499 -20.32 -25.53 -26.90
CA ARG A 499 -20.67 -24.11 -26.91
C ARG A 499 -20.26 -23.40 -28.19
N PHE A 500 -19.16 -23.84 -28.78
CA PHE A 500 -18.57 -23.17 -29.92
C PHE A 500 -18.42 -24.16 -31.08
N PRO A 501 -19.53 -24.71 -31.61
CA PRO A 501 -19.48 -25.70 -32.68
C PRO A 501 -18.66 -25.20 -33.89
N GLU A 502 -18.61 -23.90 -34.13
CA GLU A 502 -17.86 -23.22 -35.19
C GLU A 502 -16.33 -23.33 -35.08
N ILE A 503 -15.78 -23.59 -33.88
CA ILE A 503 -14.34 -23.83 -33.69
C ILE A 503 -14.00 -25.32 -33.59
N SER A 504 -14.95 -26.21 -33.89
CA SER A 504 -14.69 -27.65 -33.96
C SER A 504 -13.63 -27.95 -35.02
N GLN A 505 -12.76 -28.94 -34.77
CA GLN A 505 -11.63 -29.25 -35.65
C GLN A 505 -11.49 -30.76 -35.86
N ASP A 506 -11.03 -31.14 -37.05
CA ASP A 506 -10.66 -32.52 -37.37
C ASP A 506 -9.17 -32.72 -37.15
N LEU A 507 -8.83 -33.67 -36.27
CA LEU A 507 -7.48 -34.14 -36.04
C LEU A 507 -7.23 -35.40 -36.88
N LEU A 508 -6.17 -35.34 -37.69
CA LEU A 508 -5.73 -36.46 -38.51
C LEU A 508 -4.77 -37.35 -37.72
N GLU A 509 -4.69 -38.64 -38.07
CA GLU A 509 -3.76 -39.58 -37.42
C GLU A 509 -2.28 -39.24 -37.68
N GLN A 510 -2.02 -38.47 -38.73
CA GLN A 510 -0.68 -38.03 -39.11
C GLN A 510 -0.23 -36.88 -38.19
N ALA A 511 0.98 -37.01 -37.62
CA ALA A 511 1.64 -35.92 -36.92
C ALA A 511 2.35 -35.01 -37.93
N SER A 512 2.39 -33.70 -37.65
CA SER A 512 3.24 -32.76 -38.37
C SER A 512 4.72 -33.08 -38.13
N ALA A 513 5.61 -32.46 -38.91
CA ALA A 513 7.06 -32.58 -38.74
C ALA A 513 7.55 -32.21 -37.32
N ASP A 514 6.78 -31.37 -36.60
CA ASP A 514 7.07 -30.92 -35.24
C ASP A 514 6.40 -31.80 -34.17
N GLY A 515 5.83 -32.96 -34.54
CA GLY A 515 5.17 -33.90 -33.64
C GLY A 515 3.79 -33.47 -33.15
N ARG A 516 3.22 -32.36 -33.68
CA ARG A 516 1.87 -31.90 -33.33
C ARG A 516 0.84 -32.63 -34.19
N PRO A 517 -0.36 -32.98 -33.67
CA PRO A 517 -1.42 -33.55 -34.50
C PRO A 517 -1.75 -32.62 -35.67
N MET A 518 -1.81 -33.14 -36.90
CA MET A 518 -2.30 -32.34 -38.03
C MET A 518 -3.79 -32.04 -37.83
N ARG A 519 -4.15 -30.77 -38.03
CA ARG A 519 -5.53 -30.28 -37.87
C ARG A 519 -6.03 -29.69 -39.18
N ARG A 520 -7.33 -29.82 -39.43
CA ARG A 520 -8.03 -29.17 -40.55
C ARG A 520 -9.43 -28.74 -40.13
N ASP A 521 -10.06 -27.93 -40.96
CA ASP A 521 -11.47 -27.58 -40.83
C ASP A 521 -12.35 -28.84 -40.85
N PRO A 522 -13.49 -28.86 -40.13
CA PRO A 522 -14.43 -29.96 -40.16
C PRO A 522 -14.82 -30.37 -41.58
N ASP A 523 -14.62 -31.65 -41.91
CA ASP A 523 -15.16 -32.28 -43.13
C ASP A 523 -16.66 -32.02 -43.24
N ARG A 524 -17.05 -31.28 -44.29
CA ARG A 524 -18.43 -30.81 -44.52
C ARG A 524 -19.39 -31.92 -44.95
N ARG A 525 -18.89 -33.12 -45.27
CA ARG A 525 -19.74 -34.28 -45.60
C ARG A 525 -20.48 -34.84 -44.39
N VAL A 526 -20.02 -34.50 -43.18
CA VAL A 526 -20.66 -34.87 -41.91
C VAL A 526 -20.71 -33.66 -40.98
N ARG A 527 -21.89 -33.34 -40.44
CA ARG A 527 -22.05 -32.39 -39.34
C ARG A 527 -22.22 -33.19 -38.05
N VAL A 528 -21.52 -32.78 -37.00
CA VAL A 528 -21.67 -33.36 -35.66
C VAL A 528 -21.84 -32.20 -34.69
N GLY A 529 -23.04 -32.04 -34.15
CA GLY A 529 -23.32 -31.17 -33.01
C GLY A 529 -23.17 -31.95 -31.70
N PHE A 530 -22.65 -31.32 -30.66
CA PHE A 530 -22.54 -31.91 -29.33
C PHE A 530 -23.47 -31.21 -28.35
N VAL A 531 -24.34 -31.99 -27.70
CA VAL A 531 -25.29 -31.50 -26.70
C VAL A 531 -24.93 -32.11 -25.36
N ASP A 532 -24.43 -31.28 -24.45
CA ASP A 532 -24.15 -31.65 -23.07
C ASP A 532 -25.42 -31.55 -22.23
N ALA A 533 -25.74 -32.61 -21.48
CA ALA A 533 -26.87 -32.65 -20.53
C ALA A 533 -26.41 -33.19 -19.16
N THR A 534 -25.12 -33.08 -18.84
CA THR A 534 -24.53 -33.60 -17.60
C THR A 534 -24.98 -32.82 -16.37
N LYS A 535 -25.44 -31.60 -16.56
CA LYS A 535 -25.90 -30.65 -15.53
C LYS A 535 -27.14 -29.90 -16.00
N LEU A 536 -27.74 -29.08 -15.14
CA LEU A 536 -28.83 -28.19 -15.55
C LEU A 536 -28.27 -27.09 -16.45
N GLN A 537 -28.70 -27.05 -17.70
CA GLN A 537 -28.31 -26.03 -18.66
C GLN A 537 -29.50 -25.16 -19.03
N VAL A 538 -29.31 -23.85 -19.01
CA VAL A 538 -30.30 -22.87 -19.41
C VAL A 538 -29.69 -21.98 -20.48
N TYR A 539 -30.30 -21.97 -21.65
CA TYR A 539 -29.85 -21.16 -22.78
C TYR A 539 -30.90 -20.10 -23.05
N PHE A 540 -30.47 -18.84 -23.15
CA PHE A 540 -31.29 -17.71 -23.54
C PHE A 540 -30.82 -17.20 -24.89
N ASN A 541 -31.73 -17.10 -25.86
CA ASN A 541 -31.46 -16.57 -27.18
C ASN A 541 -32.37 -15.36 -27.43
N GLU A 542 -31.78 -14.17 -27.46
CA GLU A 542 -32.51 -12.95 -27.76
C GLU A 542 -32.57 -12.71 -29.27
N ASP A 543 -33.77 -12.44 -29.77
CA ASP A 543 -33.98 -11.99 -31.13
C ASP A 543 -33.52 -10.53 -31.26
N ALA A 544 -32.53 -10.29 -32.13
CA ALA A 544 -31.91 -8.98 -32.29
C ALA A 544 -32.87 -7.88 -32.76
N ALA A 545 -33.96 -8.23 -33.44
CA ALA A 545 -34.92 -7.28 -34.01
C ALA A 545 -36.05 -6.93 -33.04
N THR A 546 -36.51 -7.88 -32.24
CA THR A 546 -37.66 -7.74 -31.34
C THR A 546 -37.28 -7.58 -29.87
N GLY A 547 -36.09 -8.04 -29.47
CA GLY A 547 -35.64 -8.08 -28.08
C GLY A 547 -36.35 -9.12 -27.21
N LEU A 548 -37.18 -9.98 -27.81
CA LEU A 548 -37.78 -11.13 -27.15
C LEU A 548 -36.75 -12.24 -26.97
N VAL A 549 -36.86 -12.98 -25.87
CA VAL A 549 -35.91 -14.02 -25.50
C VAL A 549 -36.60 -15.38 -25.58
N ASP A 550 -36.03 -16.30 -26.34
CA ASP A 550 -36.37 -17.71 -26.26
C ASP A 550 -35.45 -18.40 -25.25
N ALA A 551 -35.99 -19.32 -24.46
CA ALA A 551 -35.25 -20.06 -23.45
C ALA A 551 -35.35 -21.56 -23.69
N ILE A 552 -34.22 -22.26 -23.56
CA ILE A 552 -34.15 -23.72 -23.50
C ILE A 552 -33.66 -24.10 -22.11
N VAL A 553 -34.40 -24.97 -21.44
CA VAL A 553 -34.01 -25.58 -20.17
C VAL A 553 -33.75 -27.05 -20.43
N ARG A 554 -32.52 -27.47 -20.17
CA ARG A 554 -32.08 -28.84 -20.35
C ARG A 554 -31.68 -29.42 -19.02
N THR A 555 -32.35 -30.51 -18.67
CA THR A 555 -31.99 -31.37 -17.55
C THR A 555 -31.51 -32.72 -18.09
N PRO A 556 -30.85 -33.55 -17.27
CA PRO A 556 -30.59 -34.95 -17.64
C PRO A 556 -31.86 -35.75 -18.00
N GLY A 557 -33.05 -35.28 -17.59
CA GLY A 557 -34.33 -35.94 -17.82
C GLY A 557 -35.10 -35.46 -19.06
N GLY A 558 -34.75 -34.31 -19.65
CA GLY A 558 -35.50 -33.76 -20.77
C GLY A 558 -35.13 -32.33 -21.16
N VAL A 559 -35.76 -31.84 -22.22
CA VAL A 559 -35.63 -30.46 -22.71
C VAL A 559 -37.00 -29.77 -22.69
N GLU A 560 -37.02 -28.55 -22.18
CA GLU A 560 -38.17 -27.65 -22.20
C GLU A 560 -37.80 -26.39 -22.98
N VAL A 561 -38.73 -25.92 -23.81
CA VAL A 561 -38.54 -24.72 -24.64
C VAL A 561 -39.64 -23.71 -24.29
N ARG A 562 -39.26 -22.46 -24.07
CA ARG A 562 -40.15 -21.33 -23.86
C ARG A 562 -39.81 -20.23 -24.85
N GLU A 563 -40.79 -19.76 -25.60
CA GLU A 563 -40.57 -18.78 -26.65
C GLU A 563 -41.21 -17.44 -26.28
N GLY A 564 -40.63 -16.35 -26.78
CA GLY A 564 -41.21 -15.01 -26.67
C GLY A 564 -41.23 -14.42 -25.25
N LEU A 565 -40.24 -14.73 -24.42
CA LEU A 565 -40.10 -14.12 -23.09
C LEU A 565 -39.74 -12.64 -23.22
N ALA A 566 -40.58 -11.77 -22.67
CA ALA A 566 -40.29 -10.34 -22.63
C ALA A 566 -39.15 -10.02 -21.64
N PRO A 567 -38.36 -8.96 -21.86
CA PRO A 567 -37.47 -8.42 -20.83
C PRO A 567 -38.22 -8.15 -19.52
N GLY A 568 -37.63 -8.51 -18.38
CA GLY A 568 -38.29 -8.43 -17.06
C GLY A 568 -39.13 -9.66 -16.70
N SER A 569 -39.36 -10.60 -17.62
CA SER A 569 -40.17 -11.78 -17.34
C SER A 569 -39.42 -12.85 -16.54
N ARG A 570 -40.20 -13.71 -15.86
CA ARG A 570 -39.70 -14.82 -15.07
C ARG A 570 -39.95 -16.14 -15.80
N LEU A 571 -38.90 -16.91 -16.01
CA LEU A 571 -38.97 -18.32 -16.37
C LEU A 571 -39.30 -19.11 -15.09
N ARG A 572 -40.58 -19.39 -14.88
CA ARG A 572 -41.10 -20.00 -13.64
C ARG A 572 -40.85 -21.50 -13.60
N GLU A 573 -40.26 -21.95 -12.50
CA GLU A 573 -40.08 -23.36 -12.14
C GLU A 573 -39.56 -24.30 -13.26
N PRO A 574 -38.55 -23.92 -14.07
CA PRO A 574 -37.94 -24.83 -15.06
C PRO A 574 -37.38 -26.11 -14.43
N VAL A 575 -37.03 -26.04 -13.14
CA VAL A 575 -36.91 -27.20 -12.26
C VAL A 575 -37.65 -26.88 -10.96
N PRO A 576 -38.10 -27.89 -10.19
CA PRO A 576 -38.87 -27.64 -8.98
C PRO A 576 -38.16 -26.67 -8.04
N ARG A 577 -38.87 -25.59 -7.65
CA ARG A 577 -38.43 -24.53 -6.72
C ARG A 577 -37.35 -23.57 -7.20
N LEU A 578 -36.91 -23.64 -8.45
CA LEU A 578 -35.99 -22.66 -9.02
C LEU A 578 -36.65 -21.93 -10.17
N SER A 579 -36.55 -20.60 -10.18
CA SER A 579 -36.97 -19.75 -11.30
C SER A 579 -35.80 -18.90 -11.78
N PHE A 580 -35.88 -18.38 -13.01
CA PHE A 580 -34.92 -17.42 -13.53
C PHE A 580 -35.62 -16.12 -13.91
N ASP A 581 -35.14 -15.00 -13.37
CA ASP A 581 -35.62 -13.67 -13.73
C ASP A 581 -34.73 -13.09 -14.81
N LEU A 582 -35.30 -12.78 -15.97
CA LEU A 582 -34.66 -12.01 -17.03
C LEU A 582 -34.69 -10.55 -16.62
N ALA A 583 -33.65 -10.08 -15.94
CA ALA A 583 -33.58 -8.73 -15.42
C ALA A 583 -33.13 -7.72 -16.49
N ASP A 584 -32.42 -6.68 -16.05
CA ASP A 584 -32.03 -5.56 -16.88
C ASP A 584 -31.24 -5.97 -18.11
N ARG A 585 -31.60 -5.33 -19.23
CA ARG A 585 -30.85 -5.33 -20.47
C ARG A 585 -30.00 -4.07 -20.51
N TRP A 586 -28.71 -4.22 -20.71
CA TRP A 586 -27.85 -3.09 -21.06
C TRP A 586 -27.56 -3.16 -22.56
N ASP A 587 -27.94 -2.10 -23.28
CA ASP A 587 -27.66 -2.00 -24.71
C ASP A 587 -26.15 -1.93 -25.00
N ASP A 588 -25.39 -1.41 -24.04
CA ASP A 588 -23.94 -1.37 -24.07
C ASP A 588 -23.35 -1.41 -22.66
N ALA A 589 -22.32 -2.24 -22.50
CA ALA A 589 -21.57 -2.44 -21.28
C ALA A 589 -20.08 -2.44 -21.59
N ARG A 590 -19.25 -2.17 -20.59
CA ARG A 590 -17.80 -2.35 -20.73
C ARG A 590 -17.23 -2.91 -19.43
N GLN A 591 -16.17 -3.70 -19.56
CA GLN A 591 -15.38 -4.08 -18.40
C GLN A 591 -14.53 -2.88 -17.98
N VAL A 592 -14.62 -2.55 -16.70
CA VAL A 592 -13.78 -1.56 -16.03
C VAL A 592 -13.10 -2.23 -14.85
N GLU A 593 -11.87 -1.83 -14.60
CA GLU A 593 -11.20 -2.21 -13.37
C GLU A 593 -11.54 -1.21 -12.28
N VAL A 594 -11.98 -1.72 -11.14
CA VAL A 594 -12.27 -0.92 -9.96
C VAL A 594 -11.51 -1.46 -8.75
N PRO A 595 -11.23 -0.62 -7.75
CA PRO A 595 -10.62 -1.07 -6.51
C PRO A 595 -11.61 -1.89 -5.68
N VAL A 596 -11.16 -3.03 -5.18
CA VAL A 596 -11.80 -3.75 -4.07
C VAL A 596 -10.93 -3.57 -2.84
N VAL A 597 -11.45 -2.84 -1.85
CA VAL A 597 -10.70 -2.53 -0.62
C VAL A 597 -10.46 -3.80 0.17
N VAL A 598 -9.20 -4.04 0.52
CA VAL A 598 -8.82 -5.17 1.37
C VAL A 598 -9.14 -4.81 2.84
N PRO A 599 -9.83 -5.66 3.61
CA PRO A 599 -10.08 -5.44 5.03
C PRO A 599 -8.79 -5.21 5.83
N GLU A 600 -8.79 -4.33 6.83
CA GLU A 600 -7.58 -3.92 7.57
C GLU A 600 -6.79 -5.11 8.14
N GLU A 601 -7.49 -6.12 8.66
CA GLU A 601 -6.90 -7.33 9.23
C GLU A 601 -6.11 -8.19 8.22
N GLN A 602 -6.43 -8.06 6.93
CA GLN A 602 -5.78 -8.79 5.83
C GLN A 602 -4.67 -7.98 5.16
N ARG A 603 -4.48 -6.70 5.53
CA ARG A 603 -3.47 -5.82 4.93
C ARG A 603 -2.07 -6.16 5.45
N ASP A 604 -1.09 -6.13 4.56
CA ASP A 604 0.31 -6.15 4.96
C ASP A 604 0.71 -4.78 5.54
N GLY A 605 0.97 -4.73 6.85
CA GLY A 605 1.36 -3.52 7.56
C GLY A 605 2.60 -2.82 7.01
N THR A 606 3.48 -3.53 6.29
CA THR A 606 4.66 -2.94 5.64
C THR A 606 4.33 -2.16 4.36
N MET A 607 3.20 -2.50 3.72
CA MET A 607 2.71 -1.85 2.51
C MET A 607 1.76 -0.69 2.83
N VAL A 608 1.18 -0.67 4.03
CA VAL A 608 0.25 0.40 4.46
C VAL A 608 0.93 1.76 4.38
N GLY A 609 0.32 2.63 3.59
CA GLY A 609 0.79 3.98 3.34
C GLY A 609 1.96 4.09 2.37
N THR A 610 2.43 3.03 1.69
CA THR A 610 3.54 3.12 0.71
C THR A 610 3.11 3.35 -0.74
N TYR A 611 1.80 3.50 -0.98
CA TYR A 611 1.12 3.48 -2.29
C TYR A 611 1.28 2.18 -3.10
N ASP A 612 2.15 1.25 -2.72
CA ASP A 612 2.41 0.01 -3.47
C ASP A 612 1.14 -0.86 -3.70
N LYS A 613 0.08 -0.67 -2.89
CA LYS A 613 -1.25 -1.31 -3.03
C LYS A 613 -2.39 -0.31 -3.27
N ALA A 614 -2.07 0.94 -3.55
CA ALA A 614 -3.06 2.00 -3.75
C ALA A 614 -3.54 2.08 -5.20
N MET A 615 -4.73 2.65 -5.38
CA MET A 615 -5.30 2.99 -6.68
C MET A 615 -5.85 4.42 -6.62
N ILE A 616 -5.81 5.16 -7.74
CA ILE A 616 -6.44 6.48 -7.87
C ILE A 616 -7.47 6.47 -8.98
N ALA A 617 -8.57 7.20 -8.79
CA ALA A 617 -9.52 7.50 -9.86
C ALA A 617 -9.15 8.87 -10.46
N VAL A 618 -8.85 8.89 -11.75
CA VAL A 618 -8.49 10.11 -12.48
C VAL A 618 -9.60 10.45 -13.46
N GLU A 619 -10.23 11.60 -13.24
CA GLU A 619 -11.11 12.24 -14.21
C GLU A 619 -10.24 12.93 -15.27
N VAL A 620 -10.44 12.54 -16.52
CA VAL A 620 -9.86 13.18 -17.70
C VAL A 620 -11.00 13.89 -18.42
N ALA A 621 -10.86 15.19 -18.64
CA ALA A 621 -11.85 15.94 -19.40
C ALA A 621 -11.21 16.68 -20.58
N GLN A 622 -11.90 16.71 -21.72
CA GLN A 622 -11.50 17.43 -22.91
C GLN A 622 -12.38 18.68 -23.07
N GLN A 623 -11.75 19.85 -23.01
CA GLN A 623 -12.47 21.13 -22.98
C GLN A 623 -13.20 21.44 -24.30
N SER A 624 -12.66 21.00 -25.44
CA SER A 624 -13.20 21.29 -26.78
C SER A 624 -14.50 20.55 -27.08
N SER A 625 -14.70 19.36 -26.50
CA SER A 625 -15.86 18.50 -26.72
C SER A 625 -16.82 18.46 -25.52
N GLY A 626 -16.40 18.95 -24.35
CA GLY A 626 -17.15 18.80 -23.10
C GLY A 626 -17.20 17.36 -22.57
N TRP A 627 -16.38 16.47 -23.14
CA TRP A 627 -16.28 15.07 -22.73
C TRP A 627 -15.47 14.93 -21.44
N SER A 628 -15.87 14.01 -20.56
CA SER A 628 -15.05 13.54 -19.46
C SER A 628 -15.23 12.04 -19.20
N GLU A 629 -14.19 11.41 -18.68
CA GLU A 629 -14.20 10.01 -18.27
C GLU A 629 -13.34 9.81 -17.03
N VAL A 630 -13.78 8.96 -16.12
CA VAL A 630 -13.02 8.58 -14.92
C VAL A 630 -12.42 7.19 -15.09
N VAL A 631 -11.11 7.09 -14.85
CA VAL A 631 -10.38 5.82 -14.93
C VAL A 631 -9.64 5.53 -13.63
N TRP A 632 -9.75 4.29 -13.14
CA TRP A 632 -8.96 3.82 -12.01
C TRP A 632 -7.58 3.33 -12.46
N LEU A 633 -6.55 3.86 -11.82
CA LEU A 633 -5.14 3.56 -12.11
C LEU A 633 -4.50 2.90 -10.88
N PRO A 634 -4.04 1.65 -10.99
CA PRO A 634 -3.24 1.03 -9.95
C PRO A 634 -1.83 1.59 -9.92
N PHE A 635 -1.22 1.60 -8.74
CA PHE A 635 0.14 2.11 -8.58
C PHE A 635 1.17 1.25 -9.31
N CYS A 636 2.11 1.92 -9.98
CA CYS A 636 3.26 1.34 -10.66
C CYS A 636 4.54 1.96 -10.09
N LYS A 637 5.31 1.14 -9.39
CA LYS A 637 6.54 1.58 -8.71
C LYS A 637 7.62 2.06 -9.68
N TYR A 638 7.75 1.39 -10.84
CA TYR A 638 8.78 1.66 -11.84
C TYR A 638 8.17 1.73 -13.24
N THR A 639 7.94 2.95 -13.74
CA THR A 639 7.27 3.20 -15.03
C THR A 639 8.14 2.91 -16.25
N ASP A 640 9.46 2.81 -16.09
CA ASP A 640 10.41 2.51 -17.17
C ASP A 640 10.42 1.01 -17.55
N VAL A 641 9.87 0.15 -16.69
CA VAL A 641 9.77 -1.30 -16.96
C VAL A 641 8.47 -1.57 -17.71
N THR A 642 8.60 -1.88 -19.00
CA THR A 642 7.44 -2.09 -19.89
C THR A 642 6.45 -3.14 -19.39
N SER A 643 6.90 -4.25 -18.80
CA SER A 643 6.00 -5.29 -18.27
C SER A 643 5.21 -4.81 -17.05
N LEU A 644 5.85 -4.15 -16.08
CA LEU A 644 5.19 -3.58 -14.90
C LEU A 644 4.27 -2.41 -15.26
N ARG A 645 4.67 -1.63 -16.27
CA ARG A 645 3.85 -0.53 -16.79
C ARG A 645 2.62 -1.08 -17.52
N ALA A 646 2.77 -2.10 -18.36
CA ALA A 646 1.67 -2.63 -19.15
C ALA A 646 0.49 -3.11 -18.30
N SER A 647 0.75 -3.73 -17.14
CA SER A 647 -0.33 -4.13 -16.22
C SER A 647 -1.03 -2.95 -15.55
N SER A 648 -0.32 -1.84 -15.31
CA SER A 648 -0.85 -0.68 -14.59
C SER A 648 -1.30 0.48 -15.48
N GLN A 649 -0.99 0.42 -16.77
CA GLN A 649 -1.32 1.45 -17.75
C GLN A 649 -2.78 1.32 -18.21
N ARG A 650 -3.50 2.43 -18.24
CA ARG A 650 -4.81 2.50 -18.89
C ARG A 650 -4.73 3.44 -20.08
N ALA A 651 -5.33 3.03 -21.19
CA ALA A 651 -5.40 3.84 -22.39
C ALA A 651 -6.82 4.36 -22.56
N LEU A 652 -6.94 5.61 -22.99
CA LEU A 652 -8.21 6.28 -23.25
C LEU A 652 -8.21 6.81 -24.68
N ASP A 653 -9.30 6.56 -25.39
CA ASP A 653 -9.54 7.09 -26.72
C ASP A 653 -10.39 8.36 -26.59
N LEU A 654 -9.86 9.48 -27.07
CA LEU A 654 -10.49 10.78 -26.97
C LEU A 654 -11.47 11.02 -28.13
N PRO A 655 -12.48 11.90 -27.97
CA PRO A 655 -13.44 12.24 -29.02
C PRO A 655 -12.84 12.74 -30.34
N ASP A 656 -11.62 13.29 -30.30
CA ASP A 656 -10.90 13.77 -31.49
C ASP A 656 -10.04 12.70 -32.19
N GLY A 657 -10.09 11.45 -31.71
CA GLY A 657 -9.34 10.32 -32.24
C GLY A 657 -7.92 10.17 -31.68
N ARG A 658 -7.45 11.07 -30.80
CA ARG A 658 -6.18 10.86 -30.09
C ARG A 658 -6.34 9.76 -29.05
N ARG A 659 -5.29 8.95 -28.88
CA ARG A 659 -5.19 7.98 -27.79
C ARG A 659 -4.17 8.43 -26.76
N ILE A 660 -4.58 8.52 -25.50
CA ILE A 660 -3.68 8.83 -24.38
C ILE A 660 -3.48 7.59 -23.51
N SER A 661 -2.38 7.56 -22.78
CA SER A 661 -2.09 6.50 -21.80
C SER A 661 -1.68 7.10 -20.47
N LEU A 662 -2.20 6.52 -19.39
CA LEU A 662 -2.07 7.00 -18.03
C LEU A 662 -1.50 5.93 -17.11
N VAL A 663 -0.63 6.33 -16.21
CA VAL A 663 -0.05 5.45 -15.18
C VAL A 663 0.07 6.22 -13.87
N PHE A 664 -0.41 5.65 -12.78
CA PHE A 664 -0.15 6.15 -11.43
C PHE A 664 1.20 5.60 -10.93
N GLY A 665 2.15 6.46 -10.57
CA GLY A 665 3.47 6.02 -10.13
C GLY A 665 4.17 7.03 -9.23
N ARG A 666 5.50 6.99 -9.20
CA ARG A 666 6.36 7.89 -8.40
C ARG A 666 6.88 9.05 -9.23
N VAL A 667 7.16 10.17 -8.58
CA VAL A 667 7.92 11.28 -9.20
C VAL A 667 9.32 10.79 -9.56
N GLN A 668 9.83 11.17 -10.72
CA GLN A 668 11.22 10.91 -11.12
C GLN A 668 12.06 12.19 -10.98
N HIS A 669 13.18 12.11 -10.27
CA HIS A 669 14.15 13.19 -10.10
C HIS A 669 15.37 12.96 -10.96
N ARG A 670 15.77 13.97 -11.74
CA ARG A 670 17.01 13.91 -12.52
C ARG A 670 18.23 13.99 -11.61
N LEU A 671 19.23 13.17 -11.91
CA LEU A 671 20.55 13.20 -11.28
C LEU A 671 21.32 14.47 -11.73
N PRO A 672 22.08 15.12 -10.84
CA PRO A 672 22.72 16.40 -11.15
C PRO A 672 24.02 16.22 -11.93
N GLY A 673 23.96 16.27 -13.26
CA GLY A 673 25.14 16.29 -14.13
C GLY A 673 25.80 14.93 -14.36
N PHE A 674 25.15 13.84 -13.98
CA PHE A 674 25.63 12.48 -14.21
C PHE A 674 24.50 11.48 -14.44
N GLN A 675 24.85 10.32 -14.98
CA GLN A 675 23.96 9.17 -15.18
C GLN A 675 24.66 7.88 -14.77
N LEU A 676 23.86 6.85 -14.50
CA LEU A 676 24.32 5.55 -14.03
C LEU A 676 23.98 4.45 -15.03
N ARG A 677 24.87 3.48 -15.21
CA ARG A 677 24.63 2.32 -16.07
C ARG A 677 25.03 1.04 -15.36
N MET A 678 24.16 0.04 -15.34
CA MET A 678 24.53 -1.29 -14.84
C MET A 678 25.47 -1.97 -15.84
N LEU A 679 26.65 -2.37 -15.39
CA LEU A 679 27.61 -3.16 -16.17
C LEU A 679 27.52 -4.64 -15.86
N ASP A 680 27.40 -4.99 -14.58
CA ASP A 680 27.33 -6.37 -14.11
C ASP A 680 26.62 -6.47 -12.75
N PHE A 681 26.06 -7.64 -12.46
CA PHE A 681 25.52 -7.96 -11.14
C PHE A 681 26.09 -9.29 -10.66
N LYS A 682 26.51 -9.34 -9.40
CA LYS A 682 27.08 -10.52 -8.78
C LYS A 682 26.44 -10.77 -7.42
N MET A 683 25.84 -11.95 -7.27
CA MET A 683 25.55 -12.51 -5.96
C MET A 683 26.83 -13.15 -5.39
N LEU A 684 27.23 -12.73 -4.20
CA LEU A 684 28.24 -13.46 -3.42
C LEU A 684 27.52 -14.45 -2.53
N SER A 685 27.79 -15.74 -2.67
CA SER A 685 27.29 -16.80 -1.78
C SER A 685 28.29 -17.09 -0.65
N TYR A 686 27.83 -17.78 0.39
CA TYR A 686 28.73 -18.45 1.35
C TYR A 686 29.31 -19.71 0.69
N ASP A 687 30.60 -19.98 0.94
CA ASP A 687 31.44 -20.96 0.24
C ASP A 687 30.86 -22.39 0.14
N HIS A 688 29.85 -22.75 0.96
CA HIS A 688 29.28 -24.11 1.00
C HIS A 688 27.74 -24.20 1.15
N ARG A 689 26.98 -23.10 1.04
CA ARG A 689 25.53 -23.13 1.34
C ARG A 689 24.61 -22.61 0.25
N GLY A 690 25.14 -22.02 -0.83
CA GLY A 690 24.32 -21.37 -1.87
C GLY A 690 23.52 -20.14 -1.39
N SER A 691 23.45 -19.90 -0.08
CA SER A 691 22.79 -18.75 0.52
C SER A 691 23.58 -17.47 0.20
N PRO A 692 22.92 -16.39 -0.22
CA PRO A 692 23.57 -15.12 -0.52
C PRO A 692 24.17 -14.50 0.76
N ARG A 693 25.46 -14.17 0.69
CA ARG A 693 26.19 -13.36 1.69
C ARG A 693 26.02 -11.87 1.43
N ASP A 694 26.14 -11.46 0.17
CA ASP A 694 26.10 -10.05 -0.24
C ASP A 694 25.74 -9.94 -1.72
N TYR A 695 25.26 -8.78 -2.13
CA TYR A 695 24.89 -8.49 -3.51
C TYR A 695 25.67 -7.28 -4.01
N GLN A 696 26.22 -7.38 -5.21
CA GLN A 696 27.08 -6.35 -5.78
C GLN A 696 26.60 -5.98 -7.16
N THR A 697 26.47 -4.69 -7.39
CA THR A 697 26.26 -4.16 -8.74
C THR A 697 27.53 -3.41 -9.15
N LEU A 698 28.08 -3.75 -10.31
CA LEU A 698 29.08 -2.94 -10.98
C LEU A 698 28.35 -1.88 -11.81
N VAL A 699 28.57 -0.61 -11.45
CA VAL A 699 27.90 0.54 -12.07
C VAL A 699 28.95 1.42 -12.74
N ARG A 700 28.66 1.89 -13.95
CA ARG A 700 29.40 2.98 -14.59
C ARG A 700 28.73 4.30 -14.29
N VAL A 701 29.50 5.26 -13.82
CA VAL A 701 29.06 6.65 -13.62
C VAL A 701 29.59 7.48 -14.78
N GLU A 702 28.69 8.10 -15.52
CA GLU A 702 29.03 8.91 -16.70
C GLU A 702 28.61 10.36 -16.44
N SER A 703 29.49 11.32 -16.71
CA SER A 703 29.12 12.73 -16.66
C SER A 703 28.24 13.08 -17.86
N THR A 704 27.15 13.82 -17.62
CA THR A 704 26.27 14.32 -18.70
C THR A 704 26.72 15.67 -19.24
N ASP A 705 27.56 16.39 -18.50
CA ASP A 705 28.06 17.74 -18.83
C ASP A 705 29.58 17.81 -19.04
N GLY A 706 30.27 16.67 -18.94
CA GLY A 706 31.73 16.57 -19.06
C GLY A 706 32.50 17.07 -17.82
N SER A 707 31.82 17.26 -16.68
CA SER A 707 32.44 17.74 -15.44
C SER A 707 33.46 16.76 -14.81
N PHE A 708 33.41 15.47 -15.17
CA PHE A 708 34.39 14.47 -14.73
C PHE A 708 34.47 13.29 -15.72
N GLU A 709 35.61 12.57 -15.69
CA GLU A 709 35.81 11.34 -16.48
C GLU A 709 34.95 10.19 -15.96
N SER A 710 34.32 9.43 -16.86
CA SER A 710 33.52 8.27 -16.49
C SER A 710 34.35 7.23 -15.75
N TYR A 711 33.77 6.62 -14.72
CA TYR A 711 34.44 5.61 -13.91
C TYR A 711 33.49 4.48 -13.51
N ASP A 712 34.06 3.32 -13.21
CA ASP A 712 33.32 2.14 -12.77
C ASP A 712 33.43 1.99 -11.25
N HIS A 713 32.34 1.61 -10.60
CA HIS A 713 32.28 1.44 -9.15
C HIS A 713 31.42 0.23 -8.77
N VAL A 714 31.91 -0.57 -7.83
CA VAL A 714 31.13 -1.68 -7.26
C VAL A 714 30.34 -1.16 -6.07
N THR A 715 29.02 -1.10 -6.18
CA THR A 715 28.13 -0.72 -5.07
C THR A 715 27.58 -1.95 -4.36
N ARG A 716 27.46 -1.83 -3.02
CA ARG A 716 26.89 -2.84 -2.11
C ARG A 716 26.04 -2.15 -1.05
N LEU A 717 25.33 -2.92 -0.23
CA LEU A 717 24.55 -2.36 0.88
C LEU A 717 25.44 -1.57 1.87
N ASN A 718 26.59 -2.13 2.24
CA ASN A 718 27.52 -1.54 3.21
C ASN A 718 28.67 -0.70 2.58
N ALA A 719 28.73 -0.66 1.25
CA ALA A 719 29.72 0.11 0.49
C ALA A 719 28.99 0.87 -0.63
N PRO A 720 28.24 1.93 -0.28
CA PRO A 720 27.47 2.68 -1.26
C PRO A 720 28.38 3.51 -2.17
N LEU A 721 27.97 3.64 -3.43
CA LEU A 721 28.54 4.63 -4.35
C LEU A 721 28.16 6.04 -3.86
N LYS A 722 29.13 6.94 -3.76
CA LYS A 722 28.93 8.38 -3.53
C LYS A 722 29.18 9.13 -4.84
N ALA A 723 28.21 9.89 -5.34
CA ALA A 723 28.35 10.67 -6.58
C ALA A 723 27.66 12.05 -6.46
N PRO A 724 28.15 13.09 -7.16
CA PRO A 724 29.23 13.04 -8.16
C PRO A 724 30.64 13.18 -7.56
N PHE A 725 30.80 13.69 -6.33
CA PHE A 725 32.13 13.84 -5.75
C PHE A 725 32.69 12.48 -5.30
N LEU A 726 33.88 12.16 -5.81
CA LEU A 726 34.75 11.10 -5.30
C LEU A 726 36.14 11.65 -5.01
N TRP A 727 36.80 11.09 -4.00
CA TRP A 727 38.22 11.33 -3.76
C TRP A 727 39.05 10.81 -4.96
N SER A 728 39.91 11.64 -5.53
CA SER A 728 40.72 11.28 -6.70
C SER A 728 42.20 11.57 -6.48
N SER A 729 43.08 10.65 -6.90
CA SER A 729 44.53 10.86 -6.88
C SER A 729 45.01 11.98 -7.81
N ALA A 730 44.20 12.35 -8.81
CA ALA A 730 44.49 13.48 -9.70
C ALA A 730 44.36 14.84 -9.01
N ARG A 731 43.65 14.91 -7.86
CA ARG A 731 43.47 16.12 -7.06
C ARG A 731 44.45 16.12 -5.87
N GLY A 732 44.96 17.30 -5.52
CA GLY A 732 45.78 17.47 -4.32
C GLY A 732 45.00 17.14 -3.04
N PHE A 733 45.71 16.70 -1.99
CA PHE A 733 45.10 16.32 -0.70
C PHE A 733 44.17 17.38 -0.13
N ALA A 734 44.58 18.65 -0.12
CA ALA A 734 43.77 19.76 0.39
C ALA A 734 42.46 19.95 -0.40
N ALA A 735 42.52 19.85 -1.73
CA ALA A 735 41.34 19.95 -2.59
C ALA A 735 40.38 18.78 -2.36
N ASN A 736 40.90 17.56 -2.19
CA ASN A 736 40.07 16.41 -1.83
C ASN A 736 39.45 16.53 -0.44
N PHE A 737 40.21 17.00 0.55
CA PHE A 737 39.70 17.19 1.91
C PHE A 737 38.58 18.24 1.98
N VAL A 738 38.78 19.41 1.35
CA VAL A 738 37.74 20.43 1.24
C VAL A 738 36.55 19.91 0.44
N GLY A 739 36.81 19.23 -0.67
CA GLY A 739 35.78 18.60 -1.50
C GLY A 739 34.92 17.59 -0.74
N GLU A 740 35.52 16.73 0.08
CA GLU A 740 34.78 15.74 0.90
C GLU A 740 33.88 16.47 1.92
N ILE A 741 34.40 17.50 2.60
CA ILE A 741 33.60 18.31 3.55
C ILE A 741 32.43 18.99 2.84
N VAL A 742 32.69 19.65 1.71
CA VAL A 742 31.65 20.33 0.91
C VAL A 742 30.64 19.32 0.40
N SER A 743 31.07 18.14 -0.04
CA SER A 743 30.18 17.07 -0.53
C SER A 743 29.23 16.57 0.55
N HIS A 744 29.68 16.47 1.80
CA HIS A 744 28.85 16.07 2.95
C HIS A 744 27.80 17.11 3.34
N LEU A 745 27.99 18.38 2.96
CA LEU A 745 27.01 19.43 3.13
C LEU A 745 26.17 19.65 1.86
N SER A 746 26.64 19.21 0.70
CA SER A 746 25.95 19.42 -0.57
C SER A 746 24.67 18.59 -0.69
N PRO A 747 23.53 19.20 -1.03
CA PRO A 747 22.30 18.47 -1.30
C PRO A 747 22.36 17.68 -2.63
N ARG A 748 23.37 17.95 -3.46
CA ARG A 748 23.59 17.30 -4.76
C ARG A 748 24.46 16.04 -4.67
N GLN A 749 24.93 15.69 -3.47
CA GLN A 749 25.70 14.47 -3.25
C GLN A 749 24.77 13.32 -2.86
N TYR A 750 24.68 12.31 -3.71
CA TYR A 750 23.84 11.14 -3.51
C TYR A 750 24.66 9.93 -3.12
N LYS A 751 24.03 9.04 -2.35
CA LYS A 751 24.50 7.69 -2.04
C LYS A 751 23.61 6.69 -2.75
N PHE A 752 24.21 5.72 -3.43
CA PHE A 752 23.53 4.62 -4.09
C PHE A 752 23.98 3.32 -3.45
N SER A 753 23.08 2.66 -2.74
CA SER A 753 23.31 1.36 -2.10
C SER A 753 22.43 0.30 -2.72
N GLN A 754 22.92 -0.93 -2.81
CA GLN A 754 22.12 -2.06 -3.27
C GLN A 754 20.86 -2.23 -2.39
N ALA A 755 19.66 -2.20 -2.99
CA ALA A 755 18.39 -2.31 -2.27
C ALA A 755 17.53 -3.50 -2.72
N GLY A 756 17.54 -3.84 -4.01
CA GLY A 756 16.76 -4.96 -4.56
C GLY A 756 17.31 -5.43 -5.90
N TRP A 757 16.83 -6.55 -6.42
CA TRP A 757 17.31 -7.13 -7.68
C TRP A 757 16.34 -8.16 -8.23
N ASP A 758 16.52 -8.53 -9.50
CA ASP A 758 15.69 -9.51 -10.22
C ASP A 758 15.95 -10.95 -9.74
N ARG A 759 15.26 -11.36 -8.68
CA ARG A 759 15.39 -12.72 -8.13
C ARG A 759 14.94 -13.81 -9.09
N SER A 760 13.79 -13.62 -9.74
CA SER A 760 13.24 -14.62 -10.65
C SER A 760 14.09 -14.79 -11.91
N GLY A 761 14.57 -13.70 -12.51
CA GLY A 761 15.45 -13.78 -13.68
C GLY A 761 16.80 -14.43 -13.37
N TRP A 762 17.32 -14.24 -12.16
CA TRP A 762 18.51 -14.97 -11.71
C TRP A 762 18.26 -16.46 -11.52
N GLU A 763 17.16 -16.85 -10.88
CA GLU A 763 16.83 -18.27 -10.68
C GLU A 763 16.64 -18.97 -12.04
N GLN A 764 15.99 -18.32 -13.00
CA GLN A 764 15.86 -18.81 -14.39
C GLN A 764 17.23 -18.93 -15.08
N SER A 765 18.08 -17.91 -14.99
CA SER A 765 19.40 -17.96 -15.61
C SER A 765 20.32 -18.98 -14.93
N GLN A 766 20.18 -19.23 -13.63
CA GLN A 766 20.89 -20.30 -12.93
C GLN A 766 20.54 -21.67 -13.51
N GLN A 767 19.26 -21.95 -13.79
CA GLN A 767 18.86 -23.20 -14.43
C GLN A 767 19.51 -23.37 -15.82
N LEU A 768 19.67 -22.28 -16.57
CA LEU A 768 20.37 -22.30 -17.86
C LEU A 768 21.88 -22.55 -17.73
N VAL A 769 22.49 -22.08 -16.64
CA VAL A 769 23.90 -22.40 -16.30
C VAL A 769 24.04 -23.86 -15.97
N ASP A 770 23.13 -24.40 -15.17
CA ASP A 770 23.13 -25.80 -14.77
C ASP A 770 22.92 -26.73 -15.99
N GLN A 771 22.23 -26.23 -17.03
CA GLN A 771 22.09 -26.88 -18.35
C GLN A 771 23.28 -26.64 -19.30
N GLY A 772 24.27 -25.83 -18.91
CA GLY A 772 25.43 -25.48 -19.75
C GLY A 772 25.13 -24.55 -20.92
N VAL A 773 23.95 -23.90 -20.95
CA VAL A 773 23.53 -22.98 -22.02
C VAL A 773 24.24 -21.64 -21.90
N ILE A 774 24.48 -21.17 -20.68
CA ILE A 774 25.20 -19.94 -20.40
C ILE A 774 26.28 -20.17 -19.32
N GLU A 775 27.33 -19.35 -19.32
CA GLU A 775 28.48 -19.56 -18.43
C GLU A 775 28.22 -19.21 -16.95
N ARG A 776 27.33 -18.24 -16.68
CA ARG A 776 27.05 -17.74 -15.32
C ARG A 776 25.65 -17.14 -15.19
N PRO A 777 25.03 -17.18 -13.99
CA PRO A 777 23.71 -16.60 -13.75
C PRO A 777 23.77 -15.07 -13.80
N ARG A 778 22.64 -14.43 -14.15
CA ARG A 778 22.53 -12.99 -14.36
C ARG A 778 21.18 -12.46 -13.89
N ALA A 779 21.16 -11.24 -13.38
CA ALA A 779 19.94 -10.50 -13.06
C ALA A 779 19.60 -9.54 -14.21
N ASN A 780 18.33 -9.44 -14.61
CA ASN A 780 17.93 -8.52 -15.69
C ASN A 780 17.84 -7.07 -15.22
N PHE A 781 17.67 -6.85 -13.92
CA PHE A 781 17.71 -5.54 -13.31
C PHE A 781 18.23 -5.57 -11.88
N THR A 782 18.66 -4.42 -11.40
CA THR A 782 19.06 -4.14 -10.03
C THR A 782 18.43 -2.82 -9.58
N ILE A 783 18.10 -2.73 -8.31
CA ILE A 783 17.52 -1.55 -7.67
C ILE A 783 18.54 -1.02 -6.69
N LEU A 784 18.98 0.21 -6.91
CA LEU A 784 19.82 0.94 -5.98
C LEU A 784 18.95 1.90 -5.17
N GLY A 785 18.96 1.75 -3.85
CA GLY A 785 18.41 2.76 -2.95
C GLY A 785 19.23 4.04 -3.08
N VAL A 786 18.54 5.13 -3.37
CA VAL A 786 19.11 6.47 -3.53
C VAL A 786 18.80 7.26 -2.27
N GLY A 787 19.80 7.90 -1.71
CA GLY A 787 19.59 8.84 -0.61
C GLY A 787 20.68 9.90 -0.58
N ASN A 788 20.30 11.16 -0.46
CA ASN A 788 21.24 12.18 0.00
C ASN A 788 21.13 12.31 1.53
N ASN A 789 22.19 12.77 2.18
CA ASN A 789 22.17 12.97 3.64
C ASN A 789 22.73 14.36 4.03
N PRO A 790 22.17 15.45 3.47
CA PRO A 790 22.70 16.79 3.71
C PRO A 790 22.61 17.15 5.19
N GLY A 791 23.74 17.48 5.83
CA GLY A 791 23.73 17.94 7.23
C GLY A 791 23.74 16.86 8.31
N ILE A 792 23.72 15.56 7.97
CA ILE A 792 23.87 14.48 8.97
C ILE A 792 25.17 14.63 9.77
N HIS A 793 26.23 15.12 9.14
CA HIS A 793 27.51 15.39 9.79
C HIS A 793 27.45 16.59 10.75
N VAL A 794 26.58 17.58 10.50
CA VAL A 794 26.34 18.70 11.41
C VAL A 794 25.64 18.20 12.68
N ILE A 795 24.65 17.32 12.51
CA ILE A 795 23.96 16.64 13.62
C ILE A 795 24.95 15.80 14.42
N ALA A 796 25.76 14.97 13.75
CA ALA A 796 26.77 14.13 14.39
C ALA A 796 27.80 14.97 15.18
N LEU A 797 28.28 16.07 14.60
CA LEU A 797 29.17 17.01 15.29
C LEU A 797 28.51 17.58 16.55
N GLY A 798 27.24 17.99 16.47
CA GLY A 798 26.49 18.46 17.62
C GLY A 798 26.37 17.39 18.73
N GLY A 799 26.15 16.13 18.36
CA GLY A 799 26.15 14.99 19.27
C GLY A 799 27.50 14.78 19.96
N VAL A 800 28.61 14.88 19.22
CA VAL A 800 29.97 14.82 19.77
C VAL A 800 30.21 15.96 20.77
N LEU A 801 29.81 17.19 20.43
CA LEU A 801 29.94 18.33 21.35
C LEU A 801 29.13 18.12 22.64
N MET A 802 27.92 17.58 22.57
CA MET A 802 27.15 17.23 23.77
C MET A 802 27.83 16.13 24.60
N GLY A 803 28.36 15.10 23.94
CA GLY A 803 29.09 14.00 24.57
C GLY A 803 30.36 14.45 25.30
N VAL A 804 31.09 15.42 24.74
CA VAL A 804 32.29 16.01 25.38
C VAL A 804 31.93 17.06 26.44
N GLY A 805 30.92 17.89 26.18
CA GLY A 805 30.53 18.99 27.06
C GLY A 805 29.88 18.52 28.37
N THR A 806 29.17 17.39 28.35
CA THR A 806 28.48 16.84 29.52
C THR A 806 29.46 16.42 30.62
N PRO A 807 30.50 15.59 30.36
CA PRO A 807 31.53 15.29 31.34
C PRO A 807 32.24 16.53 31.87
N TRP A 808 32.48 17.54 31.02
CA TRP A 808 33.06 18.79 31.45
C TRP A 808 32.17 19.53 32.46
N ALA A 809 30.88 19.65 32.17
CA ALA A 809 29.93 20.38 33.00
C ALA A 809 29.71 19.72 34.37
N PHE A 810 29.66 18.38 34.43
CA PHE A 810 29.31 17.63 35.63
C PHE A 810 30.51 17.13 36.44
N TYR A 811 31.68 16.91 35.83
CA TYR A 811 32.85 16.38 36.53
C TYR A 811 34.01 17.39 36.58
N ILE A 812 34.42 17.93 35.43
CA ILE A 812 35.59 18.83 35.36
C ILE A 812 35.30 20.17 36.05
N LYS A 813 34.13 20.76 35.80
CA LYS A 813 33.74 22.03 36.41
C LYS A 813 33.68 21.95 37.95
N PRO A 814 32.99 20.99 38.58
CA PRO A 814 33.02 20.86 40.05
C PRO A 814 34.43 20.66 40.60
N TRP A 815 35.29 19.90 39.91
CA TRP A 815 36.69 19.73 40.31
C TRP A 815 37.47 21.05 40.26
N LEU A 816 37.35 21.82 39.18
CA LEU A 816 37.98 23.14 39.05
C LEU A 816 37.51 24.10 40.14
N LEU A 817 36.21 24.11 40.45
CA LEU A 817 35.62 24.96 41.49
C LEU A 817 36.09 24.56 42.90
N ARG A 818 36.22 23.26 43.18
CA ARG A 818 36.80 22.76 44.44
C ARG A 818 38.25 23.24 44.58
N ARG A 819 39.08 23.04 43.56
CA ARG A 819 40.49 23.46 43.57
C ARG A 819 40.64 24.98 43.74
N GLN A 820 39.80 25.79 43.09
CA GLN A 820 39.80 27.24 43.28
C GLN A 820 39.37 27.63 44.71
N ARG A 821 38.34 26.98 45.24
CA ARG A 821 37.90 27.20 46.63
C ARG A 821 38.99 26.86 47.63
N ASP A 822 39.70 25.77 47.43
CA ASP A 822 40.79 25.34 48.31
C ASP A 822 41.98 26.31 48.23
N LYS A 823 42.32 26.79 47.02
CA LYS A 823 43.34 27.83 46.83
C LYS A 823 42.97 29.14 47.53
N LEU A 824 41.71 29.58 47.44
CA LEU A 824 41.25 30.80 48.13
C LEU A 824 41.24 30.64 49.64
N LYS A 825 40.84 29.46 50.16
CA LYS A 825 40.92 29.16 51.59
C LYS A 825 42.35 29.22 52.11
N ALA A 826 43.31 28.66 51.37
CA ALA A 826 44.74 28.73 51.72
C ALA A 826 45.22 30.19 51.76
N GLN A 827 44.90 30.99 50.73
CA GLN A 827 45.27 32.41 50.71
C GLN A 827 44.65 33.22 51.86
N HIS A 828 43.41 32.94 52.25
CA HIS A 828 42.79 33.58 53.40
C HIS A 828 43.39 33.11 54.73
N ALA A 829 43.80 31.85 54.84
CA ALA A 829 44.52 31.36 56.01
C ALA A 829 45.88 32.05 56.14
N ASP A 830 46.64 32.16 55.05
CA ASP A 830 47.92 32.87 54.99
C ASP A 830 47.76 34.35 55.36
N GLN A 831 46.78 35.06 54.77
CA GLN A 831 46.49 36.46 55.12
C GLN A 831 46.08 36.65 56.58
N THR A 832 45.35 35.68 57.14
CA THR A 832 44.92 35.71 58.55
C THR A 832 46.11 35.47 59.47
N GLN A 833 47.01 34.54 59.12
CA GLN A 833 48.27 34.30 59.82
C GLN A 833 49.20 35.51 59.75
N SER A 834 49.37 36.14 58.58
CA SER A 834 50.16 37.37 58.43
C SER A 834 49.58 38.53 59.25
N LYS A 835 48.25 38.71 59.26
CA LYS A 835 47.60 39.72 60.12
C LYS A 835 47.72 39.41 61.61
N GLN A 836 47.65 38.14 62.01
CA GLN A 836 47.89 37.74 63.40
C GLN A 836 49.35 37.92 63.82
N GLN A 837 50.31 37.73 62.91
CA GLN A 837 51.73 38.04 63.13
C GLN A 837 51.97 39.56 63.23
N GLU A 838 51.28 40.38 62.43
CA GLU A 838 51.34 41.86 62.55
C GLU A 838 50.63 42.38 63.81
N ALA A 839 49.59 41.69 64.30
CA ALA A 839 48.83 42.08 65.49
C ALA A 839 49.35 41.45 66.81
N ALA A 840 50.37 40.59 66.75
CA ALA A 840 51.07 40.14 67.96
C ALA A 840 51.76 41.36 68.61
N PRO A 841 51.48 41.65 69.89
CA PRO A 841 51.86 42.92 70.50
C PRO A 841 53.39 43.08 70.54
N LYS A 842 53.84 44.29 70.20
CA LYS A 842 55.19 44.81 70.44
C LYS A 842 55.56 44.89 71.95
N ASP A 843 54.73 44.33 72.84
CA ASP A 843 54.97 44.32 74.30
C ASP A 843 56.07 43.34 74.73
N ALA A 844 56.63 42.54 73.80
CA ALA A 844 57.77 41.68 74.08
C ALA A 844 59.15 42.37 73.90
N LEU A 845 59.20 43.67 73.57
CA LEU A 845 60.46 44.42 73.37
C LEU A 845 60.70 45.58 74.35
N GLU A 846 59.82 45.80 75.35
CA GLU A 846 60.07 46.76 76.45
C GLU A 846 60.51 46.11 77.78
N GLY A 847 60.80 44.80 77.79
CA GLY A 847 61.24 44.08 78.99
C GLY A 847 62.77 43.94 79.19
N SER A 848 63.60 44.46 78.29
CA SER A 848 65.07 44.34 78.41
C SER A 848 65.81 45.59 77.93
N LEU A 849 65.73 46.67 78.71
CA LEU A 849 66.81 47.65 78.93
C LEU A 849 66.32 48.72 79.93
N SER A 850 67.03 48.81 81.07
CA SER A 850 67.05 49.85 82.12
C SER A 850 65.76 50.22 82.84
#